data_AF-A0A2H0LDZ0-F1
#
_entry.id   AF-A0A2H0LDZ0-F1
#
_cell.length_a   1.000
_cell.length_b   1.000
_cell.length_c   1.000
_cell.angle_alpha   90.00
_cell.angle_beta   90.00
_cell.angle_gamma   90.00
#
_symmetry.space_group_name_H-M   'P 1'
#
loop_
_entity.id
_entity.type
_entity.pdbx_description
1 polymer ?
#
loop_
_entity_poly.entity_id
_entity_poly.type
_entity_poly.pdbx_seq_one_letter_code
_entity_poly.pdbx_strand_id
1 'polypeptide(L)'
;MKASFYTESILYWLARGVSRLACALPAEWNVLLGAAVGRWVGALLPRRRRAALKHLRAAFEDQKSPEELRRIVDRMFANFGRTIMEIARIPAIDRAYVDRWIEPEPEAEERLKTALAKGRGGIILAGHLGNWELMSLFAAIRGYPTLVLVRAQGLPRLNRLLNDFRESRGCTVISKGFPTRRLIEGLRAGRLVGILSDQDGGPRGVLAPYFGRLASTAPGAISLGLSTGAPILPCFILRQRGAVHRVVVEEPIVIPEAGTEAERIQAGITDYLSRLQNRVAEHPEQWLWLHRRWKTCPERRLLILSDEKPGHLNQSRAFAERLEGVWREKKQEDRRLAGWEHHPLVQTRVVRVTYRSRAARWLAAAVASVPFLSRSGGDFWMRRLLAHDCYLALRSAYADIVISCGAGTAPVNLLFSEGIAARTIHITRTDWPSWRRFDLAVIPEHDHLRGGEGGKVLRVTGALTPRVLAEETEQAGWRERFKIHSDRPVGLLLGGQTPGVRFDQAGWEKVLAGLAGLCREGGRELLVTSSRRTPAGVERVLAEQWDGRDGCRVLALVNRKHHPGFAIPSEALRCIFSLASVLVVSGDSISMVSEALGTGKPVVAFLPAAVSGRGKHERFLTRLAADGRLRLADPESLTRMVSEAMAVSGGRAESDNRVEEFLRRWL
;
A
#
# COMPACT_ATOMS: atom_id res chain seq x y z
N MET A 1 -5.61 -26.06 11.56
CA MET A 1 -5.69 -27.50 11.80
C MET A 1 -4.30 -27.99 12.19
N LYS A 2 -4.14 -28.57 13.38
CA LYS A 2 -2.95 -29.37 13.68
C LYS A 2 -2.94 -30.53 12.69
N ALA A 3 -1.80 -30.84 12.09
CA ALA A 3 -1.70 -32.02 11.23
C ALA A 3 -2.12 -33.25 12.05
N SER A 4 -2.81 -34.21 11.44
CA SER A 4 -3.11 -35.45 12.13
C SER A 4 -1.81 -36.17 12.47
N PHE A 5 -1.82 -36.93 13.57
CA PHE A 5 -0.68 -37.74 13.99
C PHE A 5 -0.13 -38.62 12.85
N TYR A 6 -1.02 -39.18 12.01
CA TYR A 6 -0.64 -39.99 10.85
C TYR A 6 0.07 -39.17 9.77
N THR A 7 -0.43 -37.99 9.43
CA THR A 7 0.24 -37.10 8.47
C THR A 7 1.64 -36.73 8.95
N GLU A 8 1.78 -36.39 10.24
CA GLU A 8 3.08 -36.08 10.83
C GLU A 8 4.03 -37.28 10.82
N SER A 9 3.51 -38.48 11.11
CA SER A 9 4.27 -39.73 11.07
C SER A 9 4.81 -40.03 9.68
N ILE A 10 3.97 -39.91 8.65
CA ILE A 10 4.34 -40.11 7.24
C ILE A 10 5.42 -39.12 6.84
N LEU A 11 5.24 -37.83 7.15
CA LEU A 11 6.23 -36.80 6.83
C LEU A 11 7.57 -37.03 7.55
N TYR A 12 7.54 -37.50 8.81
CA TYR A 12 8.74 -37.85 9.56
C TYR A 12 9.51 -39.00 8.90
N TRP A 13 8.85 -40.11 8.56
CA TRP A 13 9.52 -41.24 7.91
C TRP A 13 10.01 -40.90 6.51
N LEU A 14 9.25 -40.09 5.76
CA LEU A 14 9.71 -39.55 4.48
C LEU A 14 10.97 -38.71 4.65
N ALA A 15 11.01 -37.80 5.62
CA ALA A 15 12.19 -36.97 5.89
C ALA A 15 13.41 -37.81 6.31
N ARG A 16 13.21 -38.87 7.11
CA ARG A 16 14.26 -39.84 7.46
C ARG A 16 14.78 -40.60 6.24
N GLY A 17 13.88 -41.04 5.36
CA GLY A 17 14.26 -41.70 4.11
C GLY A 17 15.07 -40.79 3.20
N VAL A 18 14.62 -39.55 3.01
CA VAL A 18 15.35 -38.51 2.25
C VAL A 18 16.72 -38.24 2.88
N SER A 19 16.83 -38.17 4.20
CA SER A 19 18.11 -37.98 4.89
C SER A 19 19.09 -39.13 4.65
N ARG A 20 18.64 -40.38 4.76
CA ARG A 20 19.49 -41.56 4.45
C ARG A 20 19.99 -41.52 3.01
N LEU A 21 19.11 -41.22 2.06
CA LEU A 21 19.48 -41.07 0.66
C LEU A 21 20.48 -39.93 0.47
N ALA A 22 20.23 -38.77 1.08
CA ALA A 22 21.11 -37.60 0.99
C ALA A 22 22.51 -37.85 1.56
N CYS A 23 22.61 -38.68 2.60
CA CYS A 23 23.89 -39.10 3.19
C CYS A 23 24.66 -40.06 2.26
N ALA A 24 23.96 -40.94 1.52
CA ALA A 24 24.59 -41.90 0.61
C ALA A 24 25.03 -41.27 -0.73
N LEU A 25 24.35 -40.23 -1.20
CA LEU A 25 24.69 -39.55 -2.47
C LEU A 25 25.89 -38.61 -2.32
N PRO A 26 26.63 -38.30 -3.40
CA PRO A 26 27.61 -37.22 -3.38
C PRO A 26 26.96 -35.84 -3.16
N ALA A 27 27.72 -34.88 -2.62
CA ALA A 27 27.22 -33.55 -2.27
C ALA A 27 26.65 -32.78 -3.47
N GLU A 28 27.29 -32.94 -4.63
CA GLU A 28 26.93 -32.32 -5.89
C GLU A 28 25.56 -32.79 -6.37
N TRP A 29 25.28 -34.10 -6.25
CA TRP A 29 23.98 -34.68 -6.59
C TRP A 29 22.86 -34.17 -5.68
N ASN A 30 23.13 -34.01 -4.38
CA ASN A 30 22.18 -33.42 -3.45
C ASN A 30 21.76 -32.01 -3.88
N VAL A 31 22.71 -31.19 -4.32
CA VAL A 31 22.45 -29.83 -4.80
C VAL A 31 21.70 -29.83 -6.14
N LEU A 32 22.03 -30.73 -7.07
CA LEU A 32 21.34 -30.84 -8.36
C LEU A 32 19.89 -31.29 -8.18
N LEU A 33 19.67 -32.39 -7.46
CA LEU A 33 18.34 -32.92 -7.18
C LEU A 33 17.50 -31.94 -6.34
N GLY A 34 18.10 -31.34 -5.31
CA GLY A 34 17.45 -30.32 -4.50
C GLY A 34 17.00 -29.12 -5.33
N ALA A 35 17.81 -28.67 -6.29
CA ALA A 35 17.42 -27.60 -7.20
C ALA A 35 16.22 -27.97 -8.07
N ALA A 36 16.23 -29.17 -8.66
CA ALA A 36 15.15 -29.65 -9.53
C ALA A 36 13.83 -29.80 -8.76
N VAL A 37 13.87 -30.47 -7.61
CA VAL A 37 12.70 -30.64 -6.72
C VAL A 37 12.22 -29.28 -6.23
N GLY A 38 13.13 -28.38 -5.83
CA GLY A 38 12.80 -27.03 -5.40
C GLY A 38 12.02 -26.24 -6.44
N ARG A 39 12.48 -26.25 -7.71
CA ARG A 39 11.75 -25.62 -8.83
C ARG A 39 10.38 -26.25 -9.05
N TRP A 40 10.31 -27.58 -9.04
CA TRP A 40 9.06 -28.31 -9.25
C TRP A 40 8.02 -27.99 -8.16
N VAL A 41 8.41 -28.08 -6.89
CA VAL A 41 7.57 -27.68 -5.74
C VAL A 41 7.17 -26.21 -5.84
N GLY A 42 8.11 -25.33 -6.22
CA GLY A 42 7.82 -23.92 -6.46
C GLY A 42 6.70 -23.72 -7.48
N ALA A 43 6.75 -24.42 -8.61
CA ALA A 43 5.73 -24.36 -9.66
C ALA A 43 4.34 -24.81 -9.16
N LEU A 44 4.29 -25.79 -8.25
CA LEU A 44 3.05 -26.27 -7.62
C LEU A 44 2.51 -25.35 -6.52
N LEU A 45 3.26 -24.33 -6.09
CA LEU A 45 2.90 -23.42 -4.99
C LEU A 45 2.73 -21.95 -5.44
N PRO A 46 1.76 -21.63 -6.32
CA PRO A 46 1.59 -20.29 -6.88
C PRO A 46 1.33 -19.22 -5.82
N ARG A 47 0.63 -19.56 -4.73
CA ARG A 47 0.39 -18.64 -3.60
C ARG A 47 1.68 -18.22 -2.90
N ARG A 48 2.65 -19.14 -2.76
CA ARG A 48 3.95 -18.88 -2.12
C ARG A 48 4.85 -18.08 -3.05
N ARG A 49 4.86 -18.39 -4.35
CA ARG A 49 5.55 -17.59 -5.37
C ARG A 49 5.06 -16.14 -5.38
N ARG A 50 3.75 -15.93 -5.32
CA ARG A 50 3.16 -14.59 -5.26
C ARG A 50 3.56 -13.82 -4.00
N ALA A 51 3.61 -14.49 -2.84
CA ALA A 51 4.09 -13.88 -1.61
C ALA A 51 5.56 -13.45 -1.71
N ALA A 52 6.42 -14.30 -2.28
CA ALA A 52 7.83 -13.96 -2.52
C ALA A 52 7.98 -12.76 -3.48
N LEU A 53 7.25 -12.78 -4.61
CA LEU A 53 7.21 -11.65 -5.55
C LEU A 53 6.75 -10.35 -4.90
N LYS A 54 5.75 -10.41 -4.01
CA LYS A 54 5.29 -9.24 -3.25
C LYS A 54 6.42 -8.63 -2.42
N HIS A 55 7.16 -9.45 -1.67
CA HIS A 55 8.24 -8.95 -0.82
C HIS A 55 9.42 -8.46 -1.63
N LEU A 56 9.74 -9.11 -2.76
CA LEU A 56 10.75 -8.62 -3.69
C LEU A 56 10.40 -7.26 -4.27
N ARG A 57 9.14 -7.04 -4.69
CA ARG A 57 8.68 -5.73 -5.17
C ARG A 57 8.65 -4.67 -4.06
N ALA A 58 8.34 -5.07 -2.84
CA ALA A 58 8.43 -4.19 -1.68
C ALA A 58 9.87 -3.75 -1.39
N ALA A 59 10.85 -4.63 -1.67
CA ALA A 59 12.27 -4.40 -1.36
C ALA A 59 13.01 -3.66 -2.46
N PHE A 60 12.78 -4.03 -3.72
CA PHE A 60 13.51 -3.50 -4.87
C PHE A 60 12.72 -2.47 -5.66
N GLU A 61 11.42 -2.30 -5.41
CA GLU A 61 10.58 -1.30 -6.07
C GLU A 61 10.77 -1.26 -7.60
N ASP A 62 11.33 -0.16 -8.12
CA ASP A 62 11.63 0.11 -9.52
C ASP A 62 13.06 -0.29 -9.94
N GLN A 63 13.92 -0.70 -9.01
CA GLN A 63 15.32 -1.09 -9.27
C GLN A 63 15.46 -2.39 -10.07
N LYS A 64 14.42 -3.24 -10.10
CA LYS A 64 14.44 -4.52 -10.82
C LYS A 64 13.19 -4.72 -11.65
N SER A 65 13.38 -5.18 -12.89
CA SER A 65 12.27 -5.54 -13.77
C SER A 65 11.48 -6.74 -13.21
N PRO A 66 10.16 -6.82 -13.43
CA PRO A 66 9.42 -7.99 -12.97
C PRO A 66 9.85 -9.34 -13.57
N GLU A 67 10.51 -9.40 -14.73
CA GLU A 67 11.16 -10.64 -15.20
C GLU A 67 12.31 -11.04 -14.28
N GLU A 68 13.18 -10.10 -13.89
CA GLU A 68 14.26 -10.35 -12.95
C GLU A 68 13.70 -10.82 -11.61
N LEU A 69 12.65 -10.18 -11.09
CA LEU A 69 12.01 -10.62 -9.84
C LEU A 69 11.46 -12.05 -9.94
N ARG A 70 10.86 -12.44 -11.07
CA ARG A 70 10.42 -13.83 -11.29
C ARG A 70 11.60 -14.80 -11.32
N ARG A 71 12.69 -14.44 -12.00
CA ARG A 71 13.92 -15.26 -12.04
C ARG A 71 14.53 -15.41 -10.64
N ILE A 72 14.51 -14.35 -9.83
CA ILE A 72 14.95 -14.40 -8.43
C ILE A 72 14.09 -15.39 -7.65
N VAL A 73 12.76 -15.35 -7.78
CA VAL A 73 11.87 -16.33 -7.11
C VAL A 73 12.13 -17.76 -7.59
N ASP A 74 12.35 -17.99 -8.89
CA ASP A 74 12.68 -19.31 -9.42
C ASP A 74 13.98 -19.86 -8.86
N ARG A 75 15.01 -19.00 -8.77
CA ARG A 75 16.30 -19.34 -8.17
C ARG A 75 16.18 -19.53 -6.66
N MET A 76 15.36 -18.75 -5.97
CA MET A 76 15.06 -18.91 -4.54
C MET A 76 14.45 -20.27 -4.24
N PHE A 77 13.45 -20.72 -5.00
CA PHE A 77 12.89 -22.06 -4.82
C PHE A 77 13.91 -23.17 -5.09
N ALA A 78 14.75 -23.03 -6.11
CA ALA A 78 15.84 -23.95 -6.36
C ALA A 78 16.85 -24.00 -5.19
N ASN A 79 17.25 -22.84 -4.67
CA ASN A 79 18.15 -22.72 -3.52
C ASN A 79 17.55 -23.24 -2.22
N PHE A 80 16.25 -23.04 -2.02
CA PHE A 80 15.55 -23.60 -0.87
C PHE A 80 15.56 -25.14 -0.94
N GLY A 81 15.27 -25.73 -2.10
CA GLY A 81 15.36 -27.18 -2.28
C GLY A 81 16.78 -27.73 -2.07
N ARG A 82 17.82 -27.03 -2.54
CA ARG A 82 19.23 -27.35 -2.23
C ARG A 82 19.51 -27.36 -0.73
N THR A 83 19.07 -26.31 -0.05
CA THR A 83 19.23 -26.14 1.40
C THR A 83 18.56 -27.29 2.16
N ILE A 84 17.36 -27.71 1.75
CA ILE A 84 16.68 -28.86 2.36
C ILE A 84 17.48 -30.16 2.19
N MET A 85 18.06 -30.42 1.01
CA MET A 85 18.89 -31.61 0.79
C MET A 85 20.19 -31.57 1.60
N GLU A 86 20.79 -30.39 1.74
CA GLU A 86 21.99 -30.20 2.59
C GLU A 86 21.67 -30.40 4.06
N ILE A 87 20.53 -29.89 4.54
CA ILE A 87 20.04 -30.16 5.90
C ILE A 87 19.83 -31.66 6.10
N ALA A 88 19.23 -32.35 5.12
CA ALA A 88 19.03 -33.78 5.17
C ALA A 88 20.35 -34.58 5.21
N ARG A 89 21.44 -34.01 4.70
CA ARG A 89 22.80 -34.57 4.71
C ARG A 89 23.56 -34.32 6.02
N ILE A 90 23.13 -33.43 6.90
CA ILE A 90 23.85 -33.07 8.15
C ILE A 90 24.42 -34.29 8.91
N PRO A 91 23.71 -35.42 9.07
CA PRO A 91 24.25 -36.60 9.74
C PRO A 91 25.53 -37.19 9.13
N ALA A 92 25.89 -36.85 7.88
CA ALA A 92 27.11 -37.26 7.19
C ALA A 92 28.13 -36.12 6.99
N ILE A 93 27.90 -34.93 7.55
CA ILE A 93 28.82 -33.79 7.43
C ILE A 93 29.88 -33.86 8.52
N ASP A 94 31.14 -34.04 8.13
CA ASP A 94 32.30 -34.08 9.02
C ASP A 94 33.31 -32.98 8.67
N ARG A 95 34.49 -33.03 9.30
CA ARG A 95 35.58 -32.07 9.05
C ARG A 95 36.06 -32.10 7.59
N ALA A 96 36.17 -33.28 6.99
CA ALA A 96 36.60 -33.41 5.60
C ALA A 96 35.58 -32.78 4.63
N TYR A 97 34.27 -32.91 4.92
CA TYR A 97 33.24 -32.21 4.17
C TYR A 97 33.40 -30.68 4.30
N VAL A 98 33.58 -30.19 5.53
CA VAL A 98 33.76 -28.76 5.80
C VAL A 98 34.98 -28.20 5.06
N ASP A 99 36.13 -28.88 5.14
CA ASP A 99 37.37 -28.46 4.48
C ASP A 99 37.25 -28.45 2.95
N ARG A 100 36.43 -29.34 2.37
CA ARG A 100 36.23 -29.41 0.92
C ARG A 100 35.21 -28.41 0.38
N TRP A 101 34.16 -28.10 1.13
CA TRP A 101 32.98 -27.41 0.61
C TRP A 101 32.68 -26.06 1.26
N ILE A 102 33.30 -25.74 2.39
CA ILE A 102 33.05 -24.49 3.10
C ILE A 102 34.34 -23.66 3.14
N GLU A 103 34.31 -22.56 2.40
CA GLU A 103 35.41 -21.61 2.26
C GLU A 103 35.15 -20.38 3.16
N PRO A 104 35.75 -20.27 4.35
CA PRO A 104 35.66 -19.03 5.12
C PRO A 104 36.38 -17.88 4.39
N GLU A 105 35.89 -16.66 4.55
CA GLU A 105 36.65 -15.48 4.13
C GLU A 105 37.97 -15.38 4.92
N PRO A 106 39.03 -14.79 4.34
CA PRO A 106 40.36 -14.77 4.95
C PRO A 106 40.37 -14.30 6.41
N GLU A 107 39.61 -13.25 6.74
CA GLU A 107 39.55 -12.66 8.08
C GLU A 107 38.50 -13.33 8.99
N ALA A 108 37.72 -14.28 8.49
CA ALA A 108 36.55 -14.80 9.23
C ALA A 108 36.95 -15.55 10.50
N GLU A 109 37.98 -16.41 10.42
CA GLU A 109 38.49 -17.12 11.59
C GLU A 109 39.20 -16.19 12.57
N GLU A 110 39.93 -15.19 12.06
CA GLU A 110 40.60 -14.19 12.89
C GLU A 110 39.59 -13.37 13.70
N ARG A 111 38.52 -12.89 13.07
CA ARG A 111 37.42 -12.18 13.74
C ARG A 111 36.76 -13.02 14.83
N LEU A 112 36.51 -14.31 14.57
CA LEU A 112 35.97 -15.23 15.59
C LEU A 112 36.94 -15.39 16.76
N LYS A 113 38.23 -15.61 16.49
CA LYS A 113 39.26 -15.74 17.54
C LYS A 113 39.35 -14.46 18.38
N THR A 114 39.42 -13.30 17.74
CA THR A 114 39.47 -11.98 18.40
C THR A 114 38.23 -11.71 19.25
N ALA A 115 37.05 -12.08 18.77
CA ALA A 115 35.82 -11.93 19.55
C ALA A 115 35.81 -12.83 20.80
N LEU A 116 36.26 -14.08 20.68
CA LEU A 116 36.31 -15.05 21.77
C LEU A 116 37.43 -14.78 22.77
N ALA A 117 38.56 -14.20 22.33
CA ALA A 117 39.71 -13.88 23.18
C ALA A 117 39.37 -12.95 24.36
N LYS A 118 38.28 -12.17 24.25
CA LYS A 118 37.78 -11.31 25.32
C LYS A 118 37.14 -12.07 26.49
N GLY A 119 36.98 -13.39 26.40
CA GLY A 119 36.46 -14.25 27.49
C GLY A 119 34.97 -14.07 27.80
N ARG A 120 34.22 -13.36 26.95
CA ARG A 120 32.78 -13.08 27.12
C ARG A 120 31.89 -13.90 26.16
N GLY A 121 32.49 -14.87 25.45
CA GLY A 121 31.84 -15.57 24.35
C GLY A 121 31.57 -14.64 23.17
N GLY A 122 30.65 -15.04 22.29
CA GLY A 122 30.26 -14.22 21.14
C GLY A 122 28.86 -14.54 20.63
N ILE A 123 28.15 -13.53 20.15
CA ILE A 123 26.81 -13.69 19.57
C ILE A 123 26.94 -13.67 18.05
N ILE A 124 26.56 -14.76 17.41
CA ILE A 124 26.47 -14.86 15.95
C ILE A 124 25.06 -14.45 15.54
N LEU A 125 24.93 -13.31 14.86
CA LEU A 125 23.67 -12.77 14.40
C LEU A 125 23.53 -12.98 12.89
N ALA A 126 22.61 -13.86 12.48
CA ALA A 126 22.47 -14.29 11.10
C ALA A 126 21.03 -14.10 10.58
N GLY A 127 20.85 -14.21 9.27
CA GLY A 127 19.54 -14.26 8.62
C GLY A 127 19.30 -15.61 7.94
N HIS A 128 18.07 -15.87 7.48
CA HIS A 128 17.73 -17.01 6.62
C HIS A 128 18.25 -16.79 5.19
N LEU A 129 19.55 -16.56 5.07
CA LEU A 129 20.30 -16.28 3.84
C LEU A 129 21.28 -17.43 3.58
N GLY A 130 21.22 -17.98 2.36
CA GLY A 130 22.00 -19.15 1.97
C GLY A 130 21.62 -20.39 2.79
N ASN A 131 22.60 -21.08 3.39
CA ASN A 131 22.33 -22.25 4.25
C ASN A 131 22.72 -22.00 5.71
N TRP A 132 21.88 -21.26 6.43
CA TRP A 132 22.10 -20.87 7.82
C TRP A 132 22.30 -22.05 8.79
N GLU A 133 21.80 -23.26 8.49
CA GLU A 133 22.02 -24.43 9.35
C GLU A 133 23.49 -24.87 9.32
N LEU A 134 24.10 -24.84 8.14
CA LEU A 134 25.53 -25.17 7.97
C LEU A 134 26.45 -24.18 8.68
N MET A 135 26.04 -22.92 8.89
CA MET A 135 26.86 -21.94 9.63
C MET A 135 27.17 -22.40 11.06
N SER A 136 26.14 -22.85 11.78
CA SER A 136 26.32 -23.30 13.17
C SER A 136 27.17 -24.58 13.25
N LEU A 137 26.99 -25.47 12.27
CA LEU A 137 27.76 -26.72 12.18
C LEU A 137 29.21 -26.47 11.79
N PHE A 138 29.47 -25.52 10.90
CA PHE A 138 30.82 -25.09 10.54
C PHE A 138 31.59 -24.66 11.80
N ALA A 139 31.00 -23.77 12.62
CA ALA A 139 31.63 -23.32 13.85
C ALA A 139 31.91 -24.48 14.82
N ALA A 140 30.91 -25.35 15.05
CA ALA A 140 31.06 -26.50 15.94
C ALA A 140 32.14 -27.49 15.48
N ILE A 141 32.16 -27.84 14.19
CA ILE A 141 33.16 -28.77 13.61
C ILE A 141 34.56 -28.17 13.60
N ARG A 142 34.70 -26.85 13.44
CA ARG A 142 35.96 -26.11 13.58
C ARG A 142 36.44 -26.00 15.04
N GLY A 143 35.67 -26.52 15.99
CA GLY A 143 36.05 -26.57 17.41
C GLY A 143 35.53 -25.40 18.24
N TYR A 144 34.63 -24.57 17.72
CA TYR A 144 33.99 -23.50 18.47
C TYR A 144 32.67 -23.99 19.09
N PRO A 145 32.58 -24.18 20.43
CA PRO A 145 31.36 -24.67 21.06
C PRO A 145 30.20 -23.70 20.80
N THR A 146 29.13 -24.18 20.18
CA THR A 146 28.06 -23.33 19.65
C THR A 146 26.72 -23.71 20.26
N LEU A 147 26.00 -22.73 20.81
CA LEU A 147 24.60 -22.85 21.18
C LEU A 147 23.74 -22.20 20.09
N VAL A 148 22.62 -22.82 19.72
CA VAL A 148 21.68 -22.25 18.75
C VAL A 148 20.32 -22.02 19.38
N LEU A 149 19.85 -20.77 19.33
CA LEU A 149 18.50 -20.42 19.79
C LEU A 149 17.49 -20.72 18.69
N VAL A 150 16.58 -21.67 18.93
CA VAL A 150 15.58 -22.08 17.93
C VAL A 150 14.16 -21.92 18.45
N ARG A 151 13.26 -21.53 17.55
CA ARG A 151 11.82 -21.60 17.79
C ARG A 151 11.32 -23.00 17.46
N ALA A 152 10.54 -23.59 18.37
CA ALA A 152 9.87 -24.86 18.11
C ALA A 152 8.97 -24.77 16.86
N GLN A 153 9.15 -25.72 15.94
CA GLN A 153 8.36 -25.83 14.72
C GLN A 153 7.00 -26.48 14.99
N GLY A 154 6.03 -26.24 14.10
CA GLY A 154 4.64 -26.67 14.28
C GLY A 154 4.39 -28.18 14.18
N LEU A 155 5.39 -28.96 13.74
CA LEU A 155 5.35 -30.42 13.62
C LEU A 155 6.38 -31.03 14.59
N PRO A 156 5.98 -31.45 15.80
CA PRO A 156 6.87 -31.92 16.86
C PRO A 156 7.94 -32.96 16.46
N ARG A 157 7.60 -33.97 15.67
CA ARG A 157 8.52 -35.04 15.22
C ARG A 157 9.56 -34.53 14.23
N LEU A 158 9.17 -33.69 13.29
CA LEU A 158 10.11 -33.05 12.38
C LEU A 158 10.98 -32.02 13.11
N ASN A 159 10.41 -31.32 14.10
CA ASN A 159 11.18 -30.43 14.97
C ASN A 159 12.26 -31.21 15.74
N ARG A 160 11.91 -32.36 16.31
CA ARG A 160 12.87 -33.24 16.99
C ARG A 160 13.95 -33.70 16.02
N LEU A 161 13.59 -34.23 14.85
CA LEU A 161 14.55 -34.68 13.84
C LEU A 161 15.56 -33.60 13.45
N LEU A 162 15.10 -32.37 13.21
CA LEU A 162 15.99 -31.25 12.88
C LEU A 162 16.91 -30.88 14.04
N ASN A 163 16.44 -30.98 15.28
CA ASN A 163 17.28 -30.75 16.45
C ASN A 163 18.31 -31.87 16.63
N ASP A 164 17.93 -33.13 16.42
CA ASP A 164 18.86 -34.27 16.45
C ASP A 164 20.00 -34.07 15.42
N PHE A 165 19.68 -33.54 14.23
CA PHE A 165 20.69 -33.20 13.22
C PHE A 165 21.66 -32.13 13.72
N ARG A 166 21.16 -31.04 14.31
CA ARG A 166 22.01 -29.97 14.87
C ARG A 166 22.91 -30.50 15.99
N GLU A 167 22.37 -31.30 16.89
CA GLU A 167 23.10 -31.83 18.05
C GLU A 167 24.13 -32.89 17.67
N SER A 168 23.93 -33.61 16.56
CA SER A 168 24.84 -34.67 16.09
C SER A 168 26.27 -34.21 15.78
N ARG A 169 26.52 -32.90 15.64
CA ARG A 169 27.83 -32.33 15.27
C ARG A 169 28.33 -31.27 16.25
N GLY A 170 27.91 -31.34 17.51
CA GLY A 170 28.46 -30.53 18.61
C GLY A 170 27.76 -29.19 18.86
N CYS A 171 26.68 -28.87 18.14
CA CYS A 171 25.81 -27.75 18.52
C CYS A 171 24.94 -28.14 19.72
N THR A 172 24.65 -27.20 20.62
CA THR A 172 23.65 -27.37 21.67
C THR A 172 22.39 -26.58 21.30
N VAL A 173 21.24 -27.25 21.21
CA VAL A 173 19.98 -26.58 20.83
C VAL A 173 19.28 -26.03 22.08
N ILE A 174 18.96 -24.74 22.07
CA ILE A 174 18.14 -24.10 23.11
C ILE A 174 16.76 -23.79 22.53
N SER A 175 15.73 -24.44 23.10
CA SER A 175 14.32 -24.24 22.71
C SER A 175 13.60 -23.25 23.65
N LYS A 176 12.53 -22.62 23.13
CA LYS A 176 11.79 -21.56 23.81
C LYS A 176 11.04 -22.10 25.05
N GLY A 177 11.43 -21.62 26.24
CA GLY A 177 10.88 -22.03 27.54
C GLY A 177 11.86 -21.77 28.69
N PHE A 178 13.17 -21.82 28.42
CA PHE A 178 14.25 -21.56 29.37
C PHE A 178 15.33 -20.56 28.88
N PRO A 179 15.03 -19.55 28.03
CA PRO A 179 15.95 -19.10 26.98
C PRO A 179 17.09 -18.22 27.48
N THR A 180 16.83 -17.20 28.30
CA THR A 180 17.84 -16.15 28.53
C THR A 180 18.98 -16.62 29.43
N ARG A 181 18.67 -17.33 30.52
CA ARG A 181 19.68 -17.77 31.50
C ARG A 181 20.72 -18.70 30.88
N ARG A 182 20.31 -19.72 30.11
CA ARG A 182 21.23 -20.65 29.45
C ARG A 182 22.09 -19.99 28.38
N LEU A 183 21.55 -18.98 27.68
CA LEU A 183 22.34 -18.21 26.71
C LEU A 183 23.40 -17.37 27.41
N ILE A 184 23.05 -16.72 28.53
CA ILE A 184 24.01 -15.96 29.36
C ILE A 184 25.09 -16.89 29.94
N GLU A 185 24.70 -18.04 30.50
CA GLU A 185 25.65 -19.04 31.02
C GLU A 185 26.59 -19.55 29.92
N GLY A 186 26.06 -19.81 28.72
CA GLY A 186 26.85 -20.20 27.56
C GLY A 186 27.87 -19.13 27.14
N LEU A 187 27.45 -17.86 27.06
CA LEU A 187 28.33 -16.74 26.74
C LEU A 187 29.43 -16.55 27.80
N ARG A 188 29.08 -16.61 29.09
CA ARG A 188 30.05 -16.57 30.21
C ARG A 188 31.04 -17.73 30.19
N ALA A 189 30.64 -18.88 29.66
CA ALA A 189 31.52 -20.02 29.43
C ALA A 189 32.35 -19.90 28.13
N GLY A 190 32.40 -18.73 27.49
CA GLY A 190 33.20 -18.48 26.30
C GLY A 190 32.63 -19.11 25.02
N ARG A 191 31.35 -19.51 25.01
CA ARG A 191 30.73 -20.18 23.85
C ARG A 191 30.14 -19.19 22.84
N LEU A 192 29.94 -19.64 21.61
CA LEU A 192 29.20 -18.90 20.59
C LEU A 192 27.70 -19.13 20.72
N VAL A 193 26.89 -18.08 20.54
CA VAL A 193 25.43 -18.15 20.54
C VAL A 193 24.89 -17.70 19.18
N GLY A 194 24.33 -18.63 18.41
CA GLY A 194 23.69 -18.36 17.12
C GLY A 194 22.22 -17.96 17.25
N ILE A 195 21.88 -16.80 16.67
CA ILE A 195 20.52 -16.23 16.64
C ILE A 195 20.18 -15.78 15.21
N LEU A 196 18.98 -16.16 14.74
CA LEU A 196 18.41 -15.65 13.49
C LEU A 196 17.49 -14.46 13.77
N SER A 197 17.74 -13.30 13.13
CA SER A 197 17.05 -12.04 13.45
C SER A 197 16.52 -11.26 12.23
N ASP A 198 16.04 -11.96 11.21
CA ASP A 198 15.53 -11.40 9.96
C ASP A 198 14.02 -11.58 9.74
N GLN A 199 13.30 -12.20 10.68
CA GLN A 199 11.84 -12.32 10.64
C GLN A 199 11.13 -11.14 11.31
N ASP A 200 9.87 -10.89 10.96
CA ASP A 200 9.04 -9.84 11.58
C ASP A 200 8.98 -10.01 13.11
N GLY A 201 9.49 -9.02 13.83
CA GLY A 201 9.54 -8.96 15.30
C GLY A 201 8.18 -8.78 15.96
N GLY A 202 7.13 -8.61 15.16
CA GLY A 202 5.76 -8.39 15.62
C GLY A 202 5.52 -6.99 16.20
N PRO A 203 4.39 -6.78 16.89
CA PRO A 203 3.99 -5.46 17.39
C PRO A 203 4.89 -4.87 18.48
N ARG A 204 5.77 -5.67 19.08
CA ARG A 204 6.71 -5.25 20.15
C ARG A 204 8.16 -5.22 19.68
N GLY A 205 8.42 -5.48 18.40
CA GLY A 205 9.76 -5.34 17.84
C GLY A 205 10.12 -3.88 17.63
N VAL A 206 11.41 -3.62 17.45
CA VAL A 206 11.97 -2.30 17.20
C VAL A 206 11.93 -2.02 15.70
N LEU A 207 11.54 -0.81 15.31
CA LEU A 207 11.42 -0.41 13.91
C LEU A 207 12.75 0.15 13.41
N ALA A 208 13.28 -0.43 12.35
CA ALA A 208 14.49 0.08 11.70
C ALA A 208 14.38 -0.04 10.16
N PRO A 209 15.07 0.81 9.38
CA PRO A 209 15.04 0.75 7.93
C PRO A 209 15.57 -0.58 7.39
N TYR A 210 14.86 -1.13 6.42
CA TYR A 210 15.26 -2.32 5.68
C TYR A 210 14.59 -2.30 4.31
N PHE A 211 15.40 -2.16 3.26
CA PHE A 211 15.01 -1.90 1.87
C PHE A 211 14.04 -0.72 1.73
N GLY A 212 14.43 0.45 2.25
CA GLY A 212 13.65 1.69 2.11
C GLY A 212 12.32 1.73 2.89
N ARG A 213 12.12 0.78 3.82
CA ARG A 213 10.90 0.66 4.63
C ARG A 213 11.24 0.26 6.06
N LEU A 214 10.45 0.69 7.03
CA LEU A 214 10.56 0.27 8.41
C LEU A 214 10.15 -1.21 8.57
N ALA A 215 11.07 -2.01 9.09
CA ALA A 215 10.84 -3.40 9.45
C ALA A 215 10.93 -3.60 10.97
N SER A 216 9.94 -4.29 11.53
CA SER A 216 9.96 -4.66 12.94
C SER A 216 10.92 -5.81 13.19
N THR A 217 11.86 -5.64 14.12
CA THR A 217 12.92 -6.61 14.43
C THR A 217 12.95 -6.89 15.93
N ALA A 218 13.14 -8.15 16.31
CA ALA A 218 13.17 -8.53 17.71
C ALA A 218 14.45 -7.98 18.40
N PRO A 219 14.35 -7.31 19.56
CA PRO A 219 15.51 -6.70 20.22
C PRO A 219 16.43 -7.69 20.93
N GLY A 220 15.98 -8.94 21.11
CA GLY A 220 16.60 -9.88 22.05
C GLY A 220 18.07 -10.18 21.81
N ALA A 221 18.56 -10.20 20.57
CA ALA A 221 19.98 -10.41 20.29
C ALA A 221 20.84 -9.22 20.75
N ILE A 222 20.37 -8.00 20.51
CA ILE A 222 21.08 -6.78 20.89
C ILE A 222 21.06 -6.60 22.41
N SER A 223 19.89 -6.77 23.05
CA SER A 223 19.78 -6.74 24.50
C SER A 223 20.67 -7.80 25.19
N LEU A 224 20.81 -8.99 24.58
CA LEU A 224 21.70 -10.02 25.11
C LEU A 224 23.17 -9.59 25.05
N GLY A 225 23.63 -9.01 23.94
CA GLY A 225 25.00 -8.51 23.84
C GLY A 225 25.27 -7.35 24.80
N LEU A 226 24.31 -6.42 24.94
CA LEU A 226 24.40 -5.31 25.89
C LEU A 226 24.51 -5.79 27.35
N SER A 227 23.67 -6.73 27.76
CA SER A 227 23.64 -7.23 29.14
C SER A 227 24.81 -8.15 29.50
N THR A 228 25.43 -8.79 28.52
CA THR A 228 26.57 -9.72 28.74
C THR A 228 27.92 -9.10 28.41
N GLY A 229 27.95 -7.99 27.67
CA GLY A 229 29.16 -7.42 27.09
C GLY A 229 29.79 -8.30 26.00
N ALA A 230 29.07 -9.32 25.50
CA ALA A 230 29.54 -10.17 24.42
C ALA A 230 29.47 -9.43 23.07
N PRO A 231 30.51 -9.53 22.22
CA PRO A 231 30.46 -8.97 20.87
C PRO A 231 29.37 -9.65 20.04
N ILE A 232 28.66 -8.86 19.23
CA ILE A 232 27.63 -9.35 18.30
C ILE A 232 28.18 -9.26 16.88
N LEU A 233 28.43 -10.41 16.26
CA LEU A 233 29.01 -10.56 14.94
C LEU A 233 27.94 -10.92 13.91
N PRO A 234 27.72 -10.10 12.88
CA PRO A 234 26.93 -10.49 11.72
C PRO A 234 27.66 -11.59 10.95
N CYS A 235 27.02 -12.75 10.78
CA CYS A 235 27.60 -13.85 10.02
C CYS A 235 26.62 -14.40 8.98
N PHE A 236 27.13 -14.67 7.78
CA PHE A 236 26.35 -15.14 6.65
C PHE A 236 27.05 -16.29 5.93
N ILE A 237 26.30 -17.27 5.45
CA ILE A 237 26.85 -18.39 4.68
C ILE A 237 26.19 -18.43 3.32
N LEU A 238 26.95 -18.07 2.30
CA LEU A 238 26.47 -17.82 0.94
C LEU A 238 26.88 -18.96 0.03
N ARG A 239 25.95 -19.53 -0.71
CA ARG A 239 26.29 -20.49 -1.76
C ARG A 239 27.00 -19.76 -2.89
N GLN A 240 28.18 -20.24 -3.27
CA GLN A 240 28.95 -19.69 -4.38
C GLN A 240 28.68 -20.46 -5.67
N ARG A 241 28.94 -21.76 -5.65
CA ARG A 241 28.77 -22.65 -6.81
C ARG A 241 28.51 -24.08 -6.34
N GLY A 242 27.56 -24.78 -6.94
CA GLY A 242 27.26 -26.16 -6.55
C GLY A 242 27.05 -26.30 -5.03
N ALA A 243 27.82 -27.19 -4.41
CA ALA A 243 27.86 -27.43 -2.97
C ALA A 243 28.86 -26.55 -2.20
N VAL A 244 29.57 -25.64 -2.88
CA VAL A 244 30.54 -24.73 -2.25
C VAL A 244 29.81 -23.54 -1.62
N HIS A 245 30.12 -23.27 -0.36
CA HIS A 245 29.64 -22.12 0.39
C HIS A 245 30.78 -21.27 0.89
N ARG A 246 30.54 -19.96 0.95
CA ARG A 246 31.41 -18.98 1.58
C ARG A 246 30.87 -18.60 2.94
N VAL A 247 31.70 -18.68 3.98
CA VAL A 247 31.37 -18.17 5.32
C VAL A 247 31.93 -16.76 5.46
N VAL A 248 31.04 -15.81 5.71
CA VAL A 248 31.32 -14.40 5.97
C VAL A 248 31.10 -14.17 7.46
N VAL A 249 32.12 -13.66 8.14
CA VAL A 249 32.04 -13.14 9.51
C VAL A 249 32.43 -11.68 9.41
N GLU A 250 31.50 -10.77 9.70
CA GLU A 250 31.77 -9.34 9.66
C GLU A 250 32.27 -8.81 11.00
N GLU A 251 32.76 -7.57 11.00
CA GLU A 251 33.07 -6.84 12.24
C GLU A 251 31.85 -6.78 13.17
N PRO A 252 32.07 -6.77 14.50
CA PRO A 252 30.99 -6.59 15.45
C PRO A 252 30.14 -5.36 15.12
N ILE A 253 28.82 -5.46 15.34
CA ILE A 253 27.93 -4.33 15.11
C ILE A 253 28.31 -3.15 15.99
N VAL A 254 28.14 -1.95 15.45
CA VAL A 254 28.47 -0.72 16.17
C VAL A 254 27.29 -0.33 17.06
N ILE A 255 27.52 -0.35 18.38
CA ILE A 255 26.55 0.12 19.36
C ILE A 255 27.19 1.28 20.13
N PRO A 256 26.60 2.49 20.11
CA PRO A 256 27.11 3.62 20.88
C PRO A 256 27.22 3.29 22.38
N GLU A 257 28.24 3.85 23.04
CA GLU A 257 28.40 3.71 24.50
C GLU A 257 27.40 4.57 25.27
N ALA A 258 27.15 5.79 24.78
CA ALA A 258 26.18 6.73 25.33
C ALA A 258 24.75 6.43 24.83
N GLY A 259 23.77 7.00 25.55
CA GLY A 259 22.34 6.86 25.24
C GLY A 259 21.63 5.84 26.12
N THR A 260 20.29 5.90 26.09
CA THR A 260 19.42 4.94 26.77
C THR A 260 19.56 3.54 26.18
N GLU A 261 19.17 2.51 26.93
CA GLU A 261 19.18 1.12 26.42
C GLU A 261 18.35 0.98 25.12
N ALA A 262 17.22 1.69 25.02
CA ALA A 262 16.37 1.68 23.84
C ALA A 262 17.07 2.25 22.59
N GLU A 263 17.76 3.39 22.72
CA GLU A 263 18.52 4.02 21.62
C GLU A 263 19.69 3.14 21.18
N ARG A 264 20.39 2.51 22.13
CA ARG A 264 21.49 1.59 21.84
C ARG A 264 21.01 0.34 21.12
N ILE A 265 19.87 -0.22 21.53
CA ILE A 265 19.20 -1.33 20.83
C ILE A 265 18.81 -0.91 19.40
N GLN A 266 18.20 0.27 19.25
CA GLN A 266 17.81 0.82 17.95
C GLN A 266 19.01 0.94 17.01
N ALA A 267 20.14 1.47 17.49
CA ALA A 267 21.37 1.59 16.72
C ALA A 267 21.91 0.23 16.29
N GLY A 268 22.02 -0.74 17.22
CA GLY A 268 22.52 -2.08 16.90
C GLY A 268 21.64 -2.85 15.91
N ILE A 269 20.32 -2.70 15.98
CA ILE A 269 19.39 -3.29 14.99
C ILE A 269 19.58 -2.61 13.63
N THR A 270 19.71 -1.28 13.60
CA THR A 270 19.87 -0.52 12.37
C THR A 270 21.16 -0.92 11.63
N ASP A 271 22.28 -1.02 12.34
CA ASP A 271 23.55 -1.49 11.78
C ASP A 271 23.45 -2.93 11.24
N TYR A 272 22.89 -3.85 12.04
CA TYR A 272 22.69 -5.23 11.60
C TYR A 272 21.82 -5.35 10.34
N LEU A 273 20.69 -4.63 10.29
CA LEU A 273 19.80 -4.68 9.14
C LEU A 273 20.43 -4.08 7.89
N SER A 274 21.25 -3.05 8.02
CA SER A 274 22.03 -2.47 6.92
C SER A 274 22.98 -3.51 6.31
N ARG A 275 23.73 -4.22 7.16
CA ARG A 275 24.65 -5.29 6.74
C ARG A 275 23.92 -6.46 6.09
N LEU A 276 22.84 -6.93 6.72
CA LEU A 276 21.98 -7.96 6.14
C LEU A 276 21.41 -7.53 4.79
N GLN A 277 20.94 -6.28 4.67
CA GLN A 277 20.42 -5.73 3.42
C GLN A 277 21.45 -5.79 2.31
N ASN A 278 22.70 -5.41 2.57
CA ASN A 278 23.77 -5.47 1.57
C ASN A 278 23.95 -6.90 1.03
N ARG A 279 24.03 -7.89 1.93
CA ARG A 279 24.18 -9.30 1.52
C ARG A 279 22.96 -9.85 0.79
N VAL A 280 21.76 -9.46 1.21
CA VAL A 280 20.52 -9.85 0.52
C VAL A 280 20.39 -9.15 -0.84
N ALA A 281 20.89 -7.93 -0.99
CA ALA A 281 20.89 -7.21 -2.27
C ALA A 281 21.89 -7.82 -3.27
N GLU A 282 23.04 -8.29 -2.79
CA GLU A 282 24.05 -9.03 -3.57
C GLU A 282 23.53 -10.41 -4.02
N HIS A 283 22.86 -11.14 -3.12
CA HIS A 283 22.38 -12.51 -3.35
C HIS A 283 20.87 -12.68 -3.05
N PRO A 284 19.98 -11.95 -3.76
CA PRO A 284 18.55 -11.93 -3.44
C PRO A 284 17.89 -13.29 -3.63
N GLU A 285 18.40 -14.15 -4.51
CA GLU A 285 17.90 -15.50 -4.69
C GLU A 285 18.24 -16.48 -3.57
N GLN A 286 19.03 -16.06 -2.58
CA GLN A 286 19.42 -16.92 -1.46
C GLN A 286 18.70 -16.57 -0.16
N TRP A 287 18.00 -15.44 -0.10
CA TRP A 287 17.20 -15.07 1.05
C TRP A 287 15.79 -15.69 0.97
N LEU A 288 15.25 -16.12 2.11
CA LEU A 288 13.96 -16.79 2.16
C LEU A 288 12.78 -15.79 2.11
N TRP A 289 12.44 -15.30 0.91
CA TRP A 289 11.35 -14.34 0.66
C TRP A 289 9.93 -14.85 0.98
N LEU A 290 9.79 -16.07 1.50
CA LEU A 290 8.51 -16.64 1.92
C LEU A 290 7.99 -16.04 3.24
N HIS A 291 8.87 -15.44 4.04
CA HIS A 291 8.50 -14.78 5.29
C HIS A 291 7.89 -13.41 5.05
N ARG A 292 6.85 -13.06 5.83
CA ARG A 292 6.20 -11.74 5.76
C ARG A 292 7.00 -10.70 6.54
N ARG A 293 8.15 -10.27 6.00
CA ARG A 293 9.09 -9.36 6.67
C ARG A 293 8.44 -8.06 7.15
N TRP A 294 7.62 -7.43 6.29
CA TRP A 294 6.95 -6.16 6.59
C TRP A 294 5.51 -6.34 7.11
N LYS A 295 5.20 -7.46 7.78
CA LYS A 295 3.84 -7.73 8.27
C LYS A 295 3.36 -6.65 9.25
N THR A 296 4.22 -6.18 10.14
CA THR A 296 3.91 -5.14 11.14
C THR A 296 4.50 -3.78 10.81
N CYS A 297 4.89 -3.58 9.54
CA CYS A 297 5.34 -2.29 9.02
C CYS A 297 4.22 -1.23 9.22
N PRO A 298 4.54 -0.06 9.80
CA PRO A 298 3.57 1.01 10.00
C PRO A 298 3.27 1.76 8.70
N GLU A 299 4.12 1.67 7.67
CA GLU A 299 3.94 2.40 6.42
C GLU A 299 2.91 1.76 5.49
N ARG A 300 2.22 2.59 4.71
CA ARG A 300 1.31 2.16 3.64
C ARG A 300 1.56 2.93 2.35
N ARG A 301 1.72 2.20 1.25
CA ARG A 301 1.79 2.79 -0.09
C ARG A 301 0.43 2.69 -0.78
N LEU A 302 -0.14 3.84 -1.12
CA LEU A 302 -1.41 3.96 -1.84
C LEU A 302 -1.12 4.28 -3.31
N LEU A 303 -1.77 3.56 -4.21
CA LEU A 303 -1.74 3.85 -5.65
C LEU A 303 -3.14 4.23 -6.13
N ILE A 304 -3.30 5.45 -6.61
CA ILE A 304 -4.54 5.94 -7.22
C ILE A 304 -4.46 5.76 -8.74
N LEU A 305 -5.42 5.05 -9.30
CA LEU A 305 -5.60 4.92 -10.75
C LEU A 305 -6.54 6.02 -11.26
N SER A 306 -6.07 6.82 -12.22
CA SER A 306 -6.82 7.96 -12.78
C SER A 306 -7.22 7.71 -14.24
N ASP A 307 -8.49 7.92 -14.57
CA ASP A 307 -8.99 7.98 -15.96
C ASP A 307 -9.08 9.42 -16.50
N GLU A 308 -8.37 10.36 -15.87
CA GLU A 308 -8.34 11.79 -16.20
C GLU A 308 -9.68 12.53 -16.07
N LYS A 309 -10.69 11.90 -15.46
CA LYS A 309 -11.91 12.62 -15.07
C LYS A 309 -11.69 13.28 -13.72
N PRO A 310 -11.74 14.62 -13.62
CA PRO A 310 -11.46 15.33 -12.37
C PRO A 310 -12.27 14.81 -11.18
N GLY A 311 -13.58 14.61 -11.35
CA GLY A 311 -14.45 14.08 -10.30
C GLY A 311 -14.12 12.66 -9.83
N HIS A 312 -13.51 11.81 -10.67
CA HIS A 312 -13.06 10.48 -10.25
C HIS A 312 -11.76 10.55 -9.46
N LEU A 313 -10.84 11.40 -9.91
CA LEU A 313 -9.57 11.63 -9.24
C LEU A 313 -9.79 12.28 -7.87
N ASN A 314 -10.66 13.29 -7.79
CA ASN A 314 -11.04 13.97 -6.55
C ASN A 314 -11.61 12.98 -5.53
N GLN A 315 -12.55 12.12 -5.95
CA GLN A 315 -13.08 11.07 -5.07
C GLN A 315 -12.01 10.10 -4.57
N SER A 316 -11.10 9.69 -5.44
CA SER A 316 -10.01 8.78 -5.06
C SER A 316 -9.03 9.44 -4.08
N ARG A 317 -8.72 10.73 -4.27
CA ARG A 317 -7.87 11.52 -3.37
C ARG A 317 -8.55 11.76 -2.02
N ALA A 318 -9.81 12.17 -2.03
CA ALA A 318 -10.62 12.35 -0.82
C ALA A 318 -10.65 11.09 0.04
N PHE A 319 -10.85 9.94 -0.61
CA PHE A 319 -10.84 8.67 0.09
C PHE A 319 -9.44 8.32 0.64
N ALA A 320 -8.38 8.56 -0.13
CA ALA A 320 -7.00 8.34 0.31
C ALA A 320 -6.64 9.24 1.51
N GLU A 321 -7.04 10.52 1.51
CA GLU A 321 -6.85 11.47 2.61
C GLU A 321 -7.54 11.00 3.90
N ARG A 322 -8.80 10.55 3.81
CA ARG A 322 -9.53 10.02 4.97
C ARG A 322 -8.90 8.72 5.50
N LEU A 323 -8.50 7.82 4.59
CA LEU A 323 -7.80 6.59 4.94
C LEU A 323 -6.47 6.89 5.66
N GLU A 324 -5.72 7.88 5.15
CA GLU A 324 -4.49 8.34 5.75
C GLU A 324 -4.72 8.94 7.13
N GLY A 325 -5.73 9.79 7.32
CA GLY A 325 -6.09 10.37 8.61
C GLY A 325 -6.38 9.28 9.66
N VAL A 326 -7.25 8.32 9.32
CA VAL A 326 -7.57 7.19 10.21
C VAL A 326 -6.35 6.32 10.50
N TRP A 327 -5.49 6.10 9.50
CA TRP A 327 -4.26 5.32 9.67
C TRP A 327 -3.26 6.02 10.60
N ARG A 328 -3.05 7.33 10.42
CA ARG A 328 -2.18 8.16 11.27
C ARG A 328 -2.65 8.14 12.71
N GLU A 329 -3.94 8.33 12.95
CA GLU A 329 -4.52 8.28 14.30
C GLU A 329 -4.31 6.91 14.96
N LYS A 330 -4.56 5.82 14.24
CA LYS A 330 -4.28 4.45 14.71
C LYS A 330 -2.80 4.21 15.04
N LYS A 331 -1.90 5.03 14.49
CA LYS A 331 -0.45 4.93 14.67
C LYS A 331 0.14 5.95 15.63
N GLN A 332 -0.61 6.97 16.03
CA GLN A 332 -0.15 7.99 16.97
C GLN A 332 0.22 7.39 18.34
N GLU A 333 -0.44 6.31 18.76
CA GLU A 333 -0.14 5.61 20.02
C GLU A 333 0.97 4.54 19.89
N ASP A 334 1.46 4.28 18.67
CA ASP A 334 2.50 3.26 18.42
C ASP A 334 3.86 3.82 18.86
N ARG A 335 4.19 3.64 20.15
CA ARG A 335 5.45 4.12 20.78
C ARG A 335 6.72 3.76 20.03
N ARG A 336 6.68 2.74 19.16
CA ARG A 336 7.81 2.34 18.31
C ARG A 336 8.19 3.37 17.25
N LEU A 337 7.29 4.33 16.97
CA LEU A 337 7.51 5.43 16.03
C LEU A 337 8.22 6.63 16.67
N ALA A 338 8.57 6.57 17.95
CA ALA A 338 9.48 7.54 18.55
C ALA A 338 10.82 7.55 17.79
N GLY A 339 11.29 8.74 17.40
CA GLY A 339 12.45 8.93 16.51
C GLY A 339 12.14 8.80 15.01
N TRP A 340 10.88 8.55 14.64
CA TRP A 340 10.38 8.46 13.26
C TRP A 340 9.24 9.45 12.98
N GLU A 341 9.15 10.54 13.75
CA GLU A 341 8.01 11.48 13.74
C GLU A 341 7.81 12.13 12.37
N HIS A 342 8.90 12.41 11.65
CA HIS A 342 8.87 12.99 10.31
C HIS A 342 8.78 11.94 9.19
N HIS A 343 8.80 10.64 9.52
CA HIS A 343 8.76 9.59 8.51
C HIS A 343 7.36 9.47 7.90
N PRO A 344 7.21 9.51 6.57
CA PRO A 344 5.90 9.42 5.93
C PRO A 344 5.27 8.04 6.18
N LEU A 345 4.20 7.99 6.97
CA LEU A 345 3.46 6.75 7.25
C LEU A 345 2.58 6.32 6.07
N VAL A 346 2.13 7.26 5.26
CA VAL A 346 1.34 6.98 4.06
C VAL A 346 1.95 7.74 2.91
N GLN A 347 2.20 7.04 1.81
CA GLN A 347 2.70 7.62 0.57
C GLN A 347 1.70 7.33 -0.54
N THR A 348 1.24 8.38 -1.21
CA THR A 348 0.25 8.26 -2.28
C THR A 348 0.87 8.59 -3.62
N ARG A 349 0.75 7.67 -4.59
CA ARG A 349 1.16 7.87 -5.98
C ARG A 349 -0.08 7.83 -6.89
N VAL A 350 -0.12 8.67 -7.91
CA VAL A 350 -1.18 8.65 -8.93
C VAL A 350 -0.60 8.12 -10.24
N VAL A 351 -1.27 7.17 -10.88
CA VAL A 351 -0.93 6.68 -12.22
C VAL A 351 -2.11 6.87 -13.15
N ARG A 352 -1.83 7.50 -14.30
CA ARG A 352 -2.80 7.69 -15.38
C ARG A 352 -3.02 6.35 -16.10
N VAL A 353 -4.29 5.98 -16.26
CA VAL A 353 -4.71 4.77 -16.97
C VAL A 353 -5.10 5.12 -18.40
N THR A 354 -4.33 4.63 -19.36
CA THR A 354 -4.61 4.76 -20.79
C THR A 354 -4.61 3.39 -21.46
N TYR A 355 -5.67 3.13 -22.23
CA TYR A 355 -5.81 1.91 -23.03
C TYR A 355 -5.34 2.16 -24.45
N ARG A 356 -4.88 1.11 -25.14
CA ARG A 356 -4.50 1.20 -26.57
C ARG A 356 -5.68 1.54 -27.48
N SER A 357 -6.88 1.09 -27.11
CA SER A 357 -8.10 1.33 -27.86
C SER A 357 -9.35 1.16 -26.98
N ARG A 358 -10.52 1.58 -27.49
CA ARG A 358 -11.81 1.31 -26.83
C ARG A 358 -12.10 -0.19 -26.72
N ALA A 359 -11.73 -0.98 -27.73
CA ALA A 359 -11.86 -2.44 -27.70
C ALA A 359 -10.97 -3.06 -26.61
N ALA A 360 -9.75 -2.56 -26.44
CA ALA A 360 -8.84 -3.02 -25.38
C ALA A 360 -9.42 -2.76 -23.98
N ARG A 361 -10.12 -1.64 -23.78
CA ARG A 361 -10.82 -1.34 -22.51
C ARG A 361 -11.95 -2.34 -22.24
N TRP A 362 -12.77 -2.66 -23.24
CA TRP A 362 -13.83 -3.67 -23.09
C TRP A 362 -13.25 -5.05 -22.78
N LEU A 363 -12.21 -5.46 -23.50
CA LEU A 363 -11.51 -6.71 -23.25
C LEU A 363 -10.88 -6.74 -21.85
N ALA A 364 -10.33 -5.62 -21.37
CA ALA A 364 -9.83 -5.51 -20.01
C ALA A 364 -10.94 -5.75 -18.98
N ALA A 365 -12.14 -5.22 -19.18
CA ALA A 365 -13.28 -5.48 -18.29
C ALA A 365 -13.72 -6.96 -18.32
N ALA A 366 -13.73 -7.59 -19.50
CA ALA A 366 -14.05 -9.01 -19.66
C ALA A 366 -13.06 -9.91 -18.93
N VAL A 367 -11.75 -9.76 -19.21
CA VAL A 367 -10.66 -10.47 -18.52
C VAL A 367 -10.68 -10.15 -17.01
N ALA A 368 -10.88 -8.86 -16.72
CA ALA A 368 -11.23 -8.22 -15.46
C ALA A 368 -12.20 -9.01 -14.59
N SER A 369 -13.15 -9.68 -15.23
CA SER A 369 -14.30 -10.32 -14.60
C SER A 369 -14.12 -11.80 -14.37
N VAL A 370 -13.14 -12.44 -15.04
CA VAL A 370 -12.80 -13.85 -14.84
C VAL A 370 -11.62 -13.98 -13.87
N PRO A 371 -11.81 -14.47 -12.62
CA PRO A 371 -10.76 -14.47 -11.60
C PRO A 371 -9.49 -15.21 -12.02
N PHE A 372 -9.64 -16.32 -12.74
CA PHE A 372 -8.52 -17.13 -13.23
C PHE A 372 -7.60 -16.32 -14.17
N LEU A 373 -8.17 -15.59 -15.13
CA LEU A 373 -7.40 -14.81 -16.09
C LEU A 373 -6.67 -13.64 -15.42
N SER A 374 -7.31 -12.96 -14.46
CA SER A 374 -6.66 -11.90 -13.69
C SER A 374 -5.52 -12.41 -12.79
N ARG A 375 -5.66 -13.60 -12.20
CA ARG A 375 -4.71 -14.16 -11.21
C ARG A 375 -3.43 -14.72 -11.83
N SER A 376 -3.53 -15.29 -13.03
CA SER A 376 -2.42 -15.98 -13.69
C SER A 376 -1.83 -15.18 -14.85
N GLY A 377 -2.57 -14.19 -15.38
CA GLY A 377 -2.19 -13.45 -16.59
C GLY A 377 -2.23 -11.93 -16.48
N GLY A 378 -2.40 -11.34 -15.29
CA GLY A 378 -2.55 -9.88 -15.12
C GLY A 378 -1.51 -9.04 -15.87
N ASP A 379 -0.21 -9.36 -15.70
CA ASP A 379 0.90 -8.66 -16.38
C ASP A 379 0.86 -8.83 -17.91
N PHE A 380 0.53 -10.03 -18.39
CA PHE A 380 0.36 -10.31 -19.83
C PHE A 380 -0.76 -9.46 -20.44
N TRP A 381 -1.92 -9.43 -19.78
CA TRP A 381 -3.07 -8.66 -20.24
C TRP A 381 -2.80 -7.16 -20.18
N MET A 382 -2.23 -6.66 -19.08
CA MET A 382 -1.85 -5.24 -18.97
C MET A 382 -0.90 -4.82 -20.09
N ARG A 383 0.14 -5.63 -20.40
CA ARG A 383 1.07 -5.36 -21.50
C ARG A 383 0.37 -5.23 -22.85
N ARG A 384 -0.66 -6.05 -23.11
CA ARG A 384 -1.39 -6.09 -24.38
C ARG A 384 -2.47 -5.01 -24.50
N LEU A 385 -3.09 -4.62 -23.39
CA LEU A 385 -4.30 -3.79 -23.37
C LEU A 385 -4.02 -2.30 -23.09
N LEU A 386 -2.97 -2.00 -22.32
CA LEU A 386 -2.61 -0.65 -21.93
C LEU A 386 -1.64 -0.01 -22.93
N ALA A 387 -1.68 1.33 -23.00
CA ALA A 387 -0.65 2.10 -23.68
C ALA A 387 0.71 1.82 -23.04
N HIS A 388 1.78 1.96 -23.82
CA HIS A 388 3.13 1.54 -23.38
C HIS A 388 3.56 2.25 -22.09
N ASP A 389 3.43 3.58 -22.04
CA ASP A 389 3.86 4.38 -20.88
C ASP A 389 3.03 4.07 -19.63
N CYS A 390 1.72 3.85 -19.79
CA CYS A 390 0.84 3.44 -18.69
C CYS A 390 1.25 2.06 -18.14
N TYR A 391 1.55 1.10 -19.02
CA TYR A 391 2.03 -0.22 -18.61
C TYR A 391 3.37 -0.13 -17.86
N LEU A 392 4.32 0.67 -18.36
CA LEU A 392 5.62 0.87 -17.69
C LEU A 392 5.45 1.55 -16.33
N ALA A 393 4.62 2.59 -16.23
CA ALA A 393 4.36 3.31 -14.98
C ALA A 393 3.72 2.41 -13.90
N LEU A 394 2.80 1.51 -14.30
CA LEU A 394 2.26 0.50 -13.38
C LEU A 394 3.32 -0.53 -13.01
N ARG A 395 4.15 -0.95 -13.95
CA ARG A 395 5.17 -1.97 -13.71
C ARG A 395 6.24 -1.57 -12.72
N SER A 396 6.60 -0.29 -12.68
CA SER A 396 7.54 0.28 -11.70
C SER A 396 6.86 0.71 -10.39
N ALA A 397 5.56 0.49 -10.24
CA ALA A 397 4.84 0.85 -9.03
C ALA A 397 4.73 -0.34 -8.05
N TYR A 398 4.92 -0.06 -6.77
CA TYR A 398 4.50 -0.92 -5.67
C TYR A 398 3.44 -0.21 -4.84
N ALA A 399 2.47 -0.97 -4.34
CA ALA A 399 1.40 -0.45 -3.49
C ALA A 399 0.94 -1.52 -2.50
N ASP A 400 0.59 -1.10 -1.29
CA ASP A 400 -0.15 -1.94 -0.34
C ASP A 400 -1.66 -1.90 -0.62
N ILE A 401 -2.15 -0.78 -1.14
CA ILE A 401 -3.56 -0.53 -1.47
C ILE A 401 -3.66 0.19 -2.82
N VAL A 402 -4.56 -0.28 -3.68
CA VAL A 402 -4.83 0.34 -4.98
C VAL A 402 -6.26 0.87 -5.00
N ILE A 403 -6.40 2.17 -5.22
CA ILE A 403 -7.66 2.90 -5.25
C ILE A 403 -8.00 3.23 -6.70
N SER A 404 -9.25 2.99 -7.07
CA SER A 404 -9.76 3.24 -8.42
C SER A 404 -11.16 3.84 -8.33
N CYS A 405 -11.52 4.72 -9.26
CA CYS A 405 -12.86 5.27 -9.35
C CYS A 405 -13.38 5.17 -10.79
N GLY A 406 -14.60 4.64 -10.93
CA GLY A 406 -15.30 4.48 -12.20
C GLY A 406 -14.87 3.30 -13.06
N ALA A 407 -15.75 2.89 -13.98
CA ALA A 407 -15.59 1.67 -14.79
C ALA A 407 -14.34 1.64 -15.70
N GLY A 408 -13.69 2.78 -15.95
CA GLY A 408 -12.45 2.85 -16.74
C GLY A 408 -11.22 2.31 -16.00
N THR A 409 -11.15 2.49 -14.69
CA THR A 409 -9.99 2.12 -13.86
C THR A 409 -10.18 0.78 -13.13
N ALA A 410 -11.43 0.36 -12.96
CA ALA A 410 -11.81 -0.88 -12.27
C ALA A 410 -11.08 -2.14 -12.80
N PRO A 411 -10.97 -2.37 -14.14
CA PRO A 411 -10.27 -3.54 -14.66
C PRO A 411 -8.78 -3.54 -14.34
N VAL A 412 -8.12 -2.39 -14.47
CA VAL A 412 -6.69 -2.24 -14.21
C VAL A 412 -6.38 -2.49 -12.74
N ASN A 413 -7.21 -2.03 -11.82
CA ASN A 413 -7.04 -2.31 -10.40
C ASN A 413 -6.98 -3.82 -10.13
N LEU A 414 -7.97 -4.58 -10.63
CA LEU A 414 -8.01 -6.03 -10.41
C LEU A 414 -6.83 -6.77 -11.06
N LEU A 415 -6.43 -6.37 -12.28
CA LEU A 415 -5.30 -7.00 -12.99
C LEU A 415 -3.95 -6.69 -12.34
N PHE A 416 -3.77 -5.47 -11.86
CA PHE A 416 -2.52 -5.00 -11.28
C PHE A 416 -2.33 -5.53 -9.84
N SER A 417 -3.35 -5.35 -9.00
CA SER A 417 -3.27 -5.61 -7.56
C SER A 417 -3.03 -7.08 -7.22
N GLU A 418 -3.52 -8.01 -8.04
CA GLU A 418 -3.25 -9.45 -7.88
C GLU A 418 -1.76 -9.78 -8.01
N GLY A 419 -1.03 -9.08 -8.89
CA GLY A 419 0.40 -9.29 -9.09
C GLY A 419 1.22 -8.90 -7.86
N ILE A 420 0.86 -7.80 -7.22
CA ILE A 420 1.55 -7.25 -6.04
C ILE A 420 0.91 -7.67 -4.71
N ALA A 421 -0.19 -8.41 -4.77
CA ALA A 421 -1.04 -8.76 -3.62
C ALA A 421 -1.37 -7.52 -2.74
N ALA A 422 -1.78 -6.44 -3.41
CA ALA A 422 -2.32 -5.24 -2.81
C ALA A 422 -3.82 -5.42 -2.51
N ARG A 423 -4.33 -4.71 -1.49
CA ARG A 423 -5.77 -4.59 -1.27
C ARG A 423 -6.39 -3.69 -2.32
N THR A 424 -7.59 -4.01 -2.75
CA THR A 424 -8.28 -3.33 -3.85
C THR A 424 -9.46 -2.52 -3.33
N ILE A 425 -9.48 -1.23 -3.67
CA ILE A 425 -10.57 -0.31 -3.34
C ILE A 425 -11.15 0.26 -4.62
N HIS A 426 -12.47 0.18 -4.76
CA HIS A 426 -13.18 0.77 -5.89
C HIS A 426 -14.28 1.72 -5.45
N ILE A 427 -14.26 2.93 -5.99
CA ILE A 427 -15.27 3.96 -5.75
C ILE A 427 -16.23 3.99 -6.93
N THR A 428 -17.53 4.11 -6.62
CA THR A 428 -18.70 3.98 -7.51
C THR A 428 -19.15 2.54 -7.76
N ARG A 429 -20.43 2.37 -8.08
CA ARG A 429 -20.96 1.06 -8.50
C ARG A 429 -20.45 0.72 -9.90
N THR A 430 -19.90 -0.49 -10.04
CA THR A 430 -19.58 -1.11 -11.32
C THR A 430 -20.18 -2.51 -11.37
N ASP A 431 -20.91 -2.81 -12.43
CA ASP A 431 -21.46 -4.15 -12.66
C ASP A 431 -20.46 -5.02 -13.44
N TRP A 432 -19.56 -4.40 -14.22
CA TRP A 432 -18.57 -5.10 -15.04
C TRP A 432 -17.20 -4.39 -15.12
N PRO A 433 -16.14 -4.90 -14.47
CA PRO A 433 -16.13 -6.01 -13.51
C PRO A 433 -16.99 -5.73 -12.28
N SER A 434 -17.63 -6.76 -11.72
CA SER A 434 -18.53 -6.61 -10.58
C SER A 434 -17.81 -6.02 -9.35
N TRP A 435 -18.46 -5.04 -8.70
CA TRP A 435 -17.99 -4.44 -7.45
C TRP A 435 -17.67 -5.46 -6.33
N ARG A 436 -18.26 -6.67 -6.38
CA ARG A 436 -18.02 -7.76 -5.42
C ARG A 436 -16.60 -8.32 -5.46
N ARG A 437 -15.85 -8.01 -6.52
CA ARG A 437 -14.47 -8.47 -6.71
C ARG A 437 -13.44 -7.67 -5.92
N PHE A 438 -13.79 -6.48 -5.44
CA PHE A 438 -12.90 -5.61 -4.69
C PHE A 438 -12.93 -5.96 -3.20
N ASP A 439 -11.82 -5.69 -2.49
CA ASP A 439 -11.74 -5.87 -1.04
C ASP A 439 -12.61 -4.84 -0.29
N LEU A 440 -12.77 -3.65 -0.89
CA LEU A 440 -13.68 -2.61 -0.46
C LEU A 440 -14.33 -1.93 -1.67
N ALA A 441 -15.66 -1.85 -1.67
CA ALA A 441 -16.43 -1.05 -2.62
C ALA A 441 -17.05 0.16 -1.90
N VAL A 442 -16.72 1.36 -2.35
CA VAL A 442 -17.27 2.63 -1.85
C VAL A 442 -18.38 3.06 -2.82
N ILE A 443 -19.62 2.83 -2.43
CA ILE A 443 -20.76 2.95 -3.34
C ILE A 443 -21.71 4.05 -2.86
N PRO A 444 -22.04 5.04 -3.71
CA PRO A 444 -23.00 6.06 -3.33
C PRO A 444 -24.39 5.49 -3.06
N GLU A 445 -25.08 6.02 -2.04
CA GLU A 445 -26.41 5.54 -1.64
C GLU A 445 -27.45 5.59 -2.78
N HIS A 446 -27.34 6.60 -3.65
CA HIS A 446 -28.24 6.83 -4.78
C HIS A 446 -28.11 5.78 -5.91
N ASP A 447 -27.11 4.88 -5.86
CA ASP A 447 -26.91 3.77 -6.80
C ASP A 447 -27.72 2.51 -6.45
N HIS A 448 -28.58 2.57 -5.42
CA HIS A 448 -29.52 1.52 -4.98
C HIS A 448 -28.97 0.09 -5.10
N LEU A 449 -28.10 -0.28 -4.17
CA LEU A 449 -27.70 -1.67 -4.00
C LEU A 449 -28.78 -2.46 -3.25
N ARG A 450 -29.35 -3.48 -3.91
CA ARG A 450 -30.14 -4.54 -3.26
C ARG A 450 -29.19 -5.57 -2.64
N GLY A 451 -29.24 -5.68 -1.32
CA GLY A 451 -28.40 -6.60 -0.53
C GLY A 451 -26.94 -6.15 -0.40
N GLY A 452 -26.30 -6.51 0.72
CA GLY A 452 -24.92 -6.17 1.02
C GLY A 452 -24.77 -5.31 2.27
N GLU A 453 -25.02 -5.90 3.43
CA GLU A 453 -24.65 -5.39 4.76
C GLU A 453 -23.41 -6.12 5.29
N GLY A 454 -22.43 -6.37 4.41
CA GLY A 454 -21.15 -6.95 4.80
C GLY A 454 -20.10 -5.85 4.92
N GLY A 455 -19.09 -6.03 5.78
CA GLY A 455 -17.96 -5.10 5.98
C GLY A 455 -17.04 -4.85 4.77
N LYS A 456 -17.49 -5.17 3.55
CA LYS A 456 -16.82 -4.90 2.27
C LYS A 456 -17.44 -3.75 1.47
N VAL A 457 -18.59 -3.22 1.89
CA VAL A 457 -19.27 -2.13 1.20
C VAL A 457 -19.39 -0.95 2.13
N LEU A 458 -18.79 0.17 1.74
CA LEU A 458 -18.99 1.46 2.39
C LEU A 458 -20.00 2.26 1.56
N ARG A 459 -21.14 2.58 2.16
CA ARG A 459 -22.12 3.49 1.55
C ARG A 459 -21.74 4.94 1.87
N VAL A 460 -21.77 5.79 0.86
CA VAL A 460 -21.45 7.22 1.02
C VAL A 460 -22.59 8.08 0.49
N THR A 461 -22.88 9.17 1.18
CA THR A 461 -23.86 10.15 0.72
C THR A 461 -23.20 11.08 -0.30
N GLY A 462 -23.35 10.75 -1.58
CA GLY A 462 -22.80 11.54 -2.69
C GLY A 462 -21.39 11.12 -3.12
N ALA A 463 -20.66 12.06 -3.72
CA ALA A 463 -19.25 11.89 -4.07
C ALA A 463 -18.36 12.36 -2.91
N LEU A 464 -17.28 11.64 -2.65
CA LEU A 464 -16.25 12.06 -1.69
C LEU A 464 -15.45 13.25 -2.24
N THR A 465 -15.20 14.24 -1.40
CA THR A 465 -14.51 15.48 -1.75
C THR A 465 -13.25 15.68 -0.90
N PRO A 466 -12.11 16.05 -1.51
CA PRO A 466 -10.87 16.33 -0.76
C PRO A 466 -11.01 17.50 0.21
N ARG A 467 -10.33 17.46 1.36
CA ARG A 467 -10.33 18.57 2.33
C ARG A 467 -9.67 19.83 1.77
N VAL A 468 -8.67 19.66 0.90
CA VAL A 468 -7.91 20.76 0.29
C VAL A 468 -8.78 21.70 -0.54
N LEU A 469 -9.89 21.23 -1.14
CA LEU A 469 -10.86 22.10 -1.83
C LEU A 469 -11.64 23.01 -0.87
N ALA A 470 -11.67 22.69 0.43
CA ALA A 470 -12.32 23.46 1.48
C ALA A 470 -11.36 24.36 2.29
N GLU A 471 -10.06 24.04 2.31
CA GLU A 471 -9.05 24.68 3.19
C GLU A 471 -8.09 25.65 2.46
N GLU A 472 -7.79 25.52 1.16
CA GLU A 472 -6.98 26.53 0.40
C GLU A 472 -7.70 27.88 0.19
N THR A 473 -8.83 28.06 0.86
CA THR A 473 -9.76 29.18 0.82
C THR A 473 -9.16 30.48 1.34
N GLU A 474 -8.08 30.45 2.12
CA GLU A 474 -7.65 31.58 2.96
C GLU A 474 -6.42 32.39 2.47
N GLN A 475 -5.73 32.02 1.36
CA GLN A 475 -4.43 32.67 1.02
C GLN A 475 -4.21 33.19 -0.41
N ALA A 476 -5.05 32.88 -1.39
CA ALA A 476 -4.77 33.32 -2.76
C ALA A 476 -5.51 34.62 -3.09
N GLY A 477 -4.78 35.59 -3.66
CA GLY A 477 -5.28 36.88 -4.19
C GLY A 477 -6.26 36.74 -5.37
N TRP A 478 -7.23 35.84 -5.25
CA TRP A 478 -8.26 35.54 -6.24
C TRP A 478 -9.09 36.79 -6.57
N ARG A 479 -9.39 37.61 -5.56
CA ARG A 479 -10.11 38.88 -5.75
C ARG A 479 -9.36 39.81 -6.70
N GLU A 480 -8.06 39.97 -6.53
CA GLU A 480 -7.21 40.78 -7.41
C GLU A 480 -7.09 40.14 -8.79
N ARG A 481 -6.76 38.85 -8.85
CA ARG A 481 -6.56 38.10 -10.11
C ARG A 481 -7.79 38.15 -11.02
N PHE A 482 -8.98 38.01 -10.45
CA PHE A 482 -10.24 37.95 -11.21
C PHE A 482 -11.06 39.24 -11.11
N LYS A 483 -10.51 40.30 -10.53
CA LYS A 483 -11.18 41.62 -10.38
C LYS A 483 -12.57 41.48 -9.75
N ILE A 484 -12.64 40.73 -8.66
CA ILE A 484 -13.86 40.52 -7.86
C ILE A 484 -13.83 41.54 -6.72
N HIS A 485 -14.81 42.42 -6.73
CA HIS A 485 -14.95 43.55 -5.80
C HIS A 485 -15.95 43.25 -4.68
N SER A 486 -16.87 42.32 -4.90
CA SER A 486 -17.87 41.92 -3.92
C SER A 486 -17.25 41.14 -2.76
N ASP A 487 -17.61 41.50 -1.53
CA ASP A 487 -17.16 40.78 -0.33
C ASP A 487 -17.83 39.41 -0.15
N ARG A 488 -19.08 39.29 -0.62
CA ARG A 488 -19.91 38.08 -0.46
C ARG A 488 -20.57 37.66 -1.78
N PRO A 489 -19.78 37.31 -2.81
CA PRO A 489 -20.33 36.93 -4.09
C PRO A 489 -21.21 35.68 -3.99
N VAL A 490 -22.02 35.44 -5.02
CA VAL A 490 -22.78 34.19 -5.20
C VAL A 490 -22.05 33.36 -6.26
N GLY A 491 -21.81 32.09 -5.96
CA GLY A 491 -21.16 31.17 -6.90
C GLY A 491 -22.20 30.38 -7.68
N LEU A 492 -22.10 30.34 -9.01
CA LEU A 492 -22.96 29.56 -9.89
C LEU A 492 -22.14 28.54 -10.67
N LEU A 493 -22.44 27.26 -10.43
CA LEU A 493 -21.81 26.14 -11.12
C LEU A 493 -22.80 25.53 -12.10
N LEU A 494 -22.50 25.68 -13.40
CA LEU A 494 -23.35 25.24 -14.49
C LEU A 494 -22.92 23.86 -14.98
N GLY A 495 -23.75 22.88 -14.74
CA GLY A 495 -23.66 21.54 -15.30
C GLY A 495 -24.08 21.52 -16.77
N GLY A 496 -24.72 20.44 -17.20
CA GLY A 496 -25.07 20.26 -18.59
C GLY A 496 -26.04 19.12 -18.85
N GLN A 497 -26.23 18.81 -20.13
CA GLN A 497 -27.25 17.84 -20.51
C GLN A 497 -26.92 16.44 -20.00
N THR A 498 -27.88 15.83 -19.31
CA THR A 498 -27.80 14.48 -18.76
C THR A 498 -29.08 13.74 -19.12
N PRO A 499 -29.06 12.41 -19.34
CA PRO A 499 -30.30 11.67 -19.58
C PRO A 499 -31.33 11.93 -18.47
N GLY A 500 -32.49 12.50 -18.84
CA GLY A 500 -33.57 12.88 -17.93
C GLY A 500 -33.56 14.34 -17.45
N VAL A 501 -32.51 15.13 -17.70
CA VAL A 501 -32.44 16.56 -17.36
C VAL A 501 -31.93 17.35 -18.57
N ARG A 502 -32.82 18.12 -19.19
CA ARG A 502 -32.48 19.05 -20.28
C ARG A 502 -32.67 20.48 -19.79
N PHE A 503 -31.57 21.22 -19.76
CA PHE A 503 -31.62 22.67 -19.73
C PHE A 503 -31.48 23.17 -21.17
N ASP A 504 -32.50 23.85 -21.67
CA ASP A 504 -32.42 24.59 -22.92
C ASP A 504 -31.82 25.98 -22.67
N GLN A 505 -31.57 26.74 -23.74
CA GLN A 505 -30.95 28.06 -23.64
C GLN A 505 -31.82 29.03 -22.83
N ALA A 506 -33.14 29.03 -23.06
CA ALA A 506 -34.09 29.90 -22.37
C ALA A 506 -34.12 29.65 -20.85
N GLY A 507 -34.09 28.39 -20.43
CA GLY A 507 -34.01 28.03 -19.01
C GLY A 507 -32.75 28.54 -18.34
N TRP A 508 -31.60 28.48 -19.03
CA TRP A 508 -30.34 29.01 -18.50
C TRP A 508 -30.34 30.53 -18.38
N GLU A 509 -30.85 31.24 -19.40
CA GLU A 509 -30.94 32.70 -19.38
C GLU A 509 -31.88 33.19 -18.26
N LYS A 510 -32.99 32.49 -18.01
CA LYS A 510 -33.89 32.80 -16.89
C LYS A 510 -33.18 32.67 -15.53
N VAL A 511 -32.40 31.59 -15.34
CA VAL A 511 -31.61 31.38 -14.12
C VAL A 511 -30.56 32.48 -13.94
N LEU A 512 -29.82 32.82 -15.00
CA LEU A 512 -28.81 33.87 -14.96
C LEU A 512 -29.42 35.24 -14.66
N ALA A 513 -30.50 35.61 -15.34
CA ALA A 513 -31.18 36.87 -15.13
C ALA A 513 -31.72 37.02 -13.70
N GLY A 514 -32.34 35.96 -13.16
CA GLY A 514 -32.84 35.96 -11.79
C GLY A 514 -31.72 36.12 -10.75
N LEU A 515 -30.62 35.38 -10.91
CA LEU A 515 -29.49 35.45 -9.98
C LEU A 515 -28.70 36.76 -10.10
N ALA A 516 -28.50 37.28 -11.32
CA ALA A 516 -27.84 38.56 -11.54
C ALA A 516 -28.67 39.73 -10.98
N GLY A 517 -30.00 39.69 -11.15
CA GLY A 517 -30.90 40.67 -10.53
C GLY A 517 -30.78 40.66 -9.00
N LEU A 518 -30.85 39.47 -8.39
CA LEU A 518 -30.70 39.29 -6.94
C LEU A 518 -29.34 39.76 -6.42
N CYS A 519 -28.25 39.49 -7.16
CA CYS A 519 -26.92 39.96 -6.80
C CYS A 519 -26.83 41.48 -6.85
N ARG A 520 -27.41 42.11 -7.88
CA ARG A 520 -27.43 43.57 -8.05
C ARG A 520 -28.17 44.28 -6.92
N GLU A 521 -29.36 43.81 -6.57
CA GLU A 521 -30.16 44.36 -5.45
C GLU A 521 -29.40 44.27 -4.12
N GLY A 522 -28.60 43.22 -3.94
CA GLY A 522 -27.78 43.00 -2.74
C GLY A 522 -26.36 43.58 -2.78
N GLY A 523 -25.96 44.28 -3.85
CA GLY A 523 -24.59 44.80 -4.02
C GLY A 523 -23.51 43.72 -4.12
N ARG A 524 -23.84 42.55 -4.67
CA ARG A 524 -22.98 41.36 -4.80
C ARG A 524 -22.63 41.09 -6.26
N GLU A 525 -21.57 40.31 -6.47
CA GLU A 525 -21.21 39.77 -7.79
C GLU A 525 -21.62 38.29 -7.93
N LEU A 526 -21.95 37.89 -9.17
CA LEU A 526 -22.27 36.51 -9.54
C LEU A 526 -21.05 35.89 -10.24
N LEU A 527 -20.42 34.89 -9.62
CA LEU A 527 -19.27 34.18 -10.19
C LEU A 527 -19.73 32.91 -10.88
N VAL A 528 -19.42 32.75 -12.16
CA VAL A 528 -19.96 31.65 -12.99
C VAL A 528 -18.85 30.75 -13.54
N THR A 529 -19.05 29.43 -13.49
CA THR A 529 -18.24 28.46 -14.26
C THR A 529 -19.12 27.41 -14.92
N SER A 530 -18.72 26.94 -16.10
CA SER A 530 -19.40 25.86 -16.82
C SER A 530 -18.81 24.47 -16.50
N SER A 531 -19.35 23.43 -17.15
CA SER A 531 -18.84 22.06 -17.13
C SER A 531 -18.61 21.55 -18.56
N ARG A 532 -17.87 20.44 -18.70
CA ARG A 532 -17.71 19.74 -20.00
C ARG A 532 -19.03 19.29 -20.66
N ARG A 533 -20.14 19.29 -19.92
CA ARG A 533 -21.45 18.88 -20.45
C ARG A 533 -22.32 20.09 -20.84
N THR A 534 -21.87 21.30 -20.52
CA THR A 534 -22.60 22.52 -20.85
C THR A 534 -22.64 22.68 -22.38
N PRO A 535 -23.81 22.90 -23.00
CA PRO A 535 -23.91 23.08 -24.45
C PRO A 535 -23.08 24.27 -24.94
N ALA A 536 -22.45 24.13 -26.12
CA ALA A 536 -21.59 25.18 -26.68
C ALA A 536 -22.32 26.52 -26.94
N GLY A 537 -23.63 26.48 -27.24
CA GLY A 537 -24.45 27.67 -27.38
C GLY A 537 -24.57 28.46 -26.06
N VAL A 538 -24.70 27.75 -24.94
CA VAL A 538 -24.79 28.36 -23.60
C VAL A 538 -23.46 28.99 -23.19
N GLU A 539 -22.33 28.32 -23.44
CA GLU A 539 -21.01 28.90 -23.16
C GLU A 539 -20.74 30.16 -24.00
N ARG A 540 -21.27 30.22 -25.22
CA ARG A 540 -21.16 31.41 -26.08
C ARG A 540 -21.92 32.60 -25.49
N VAL A 541 -23.17 32.38 -25.08
CA VAL A 541 -24.00 33.41 -24.45
C VAL A 541 -23.37 33.92 -23.15
N LEU A 542 -22.81 33.02 -22.33
CA LEU A 542 -22.07 33.41 -21.13
C LEU A 542 -20.88 34.32 -21.44
N ALA A 543 -20.06 33.95 -22.42
CA ALA A 543 -18.88 34.72 -22.79
C ALA A 543 -19.22 36.09 -23.40
N GLU A 544 -20.20 36.13 -24.31
CA GLU A 544 -20.43 37.29 -25.17
C GLU A 544 -21.46 38.28 -24.57
N GLN A 545 -22.37 37.81 -23.72
CA GLN A 545 -23.50 38.62 -23.25
C GLN A 545 -23.57 38.82 -21.75
N TRP A 546 -22.91 37.98 -20.95
CA TRP A 546 -23.01 38.01 -19.50
C TRP A 546 -21.72 38.37 -18.77
N ASP A 547 -20.54 38.04 -19.32
CA ASP A 547 -19.29 38.40 -18.64
C ASP A 547 -19.12 39.92 -18.53
N GLY A 548 -18.94 40.41 -17.31
CA GLY A 548 -18.86 41.84 -16.99
C GLY A 548 -20.20 42.57 -16.94
N ARG A 549 -21.31 41.92 -17.29
CA ARG A 549 -22.66 42.52 -17.27
C ARG A 549 -23.32 42.32 -15.91
N ASP A 550 -23.95 43.37 -15.37
CA ASP A 550 -24.79 43.30 -14.17
C ASP A 550 -24.13 42.62 -12.95
N GLY A 551 -22.81 42.81 -12.78
CA GLY A 551 -22.03 42.19 -11.70
C GLY A 551 -21.74 40.70 -11.90
N CYS A 552 -22.00 40.15 -13.09
CA CYS A 552 -21.66 38.78 -13.45
C CYS A 552 -20.20 38.68 -13.92
N ARG A 553 -19.46 37.69 -13.41
CA ARG A 553 -18.08 37.39 -13.78
C ARG A 553 -17.99 35.92 -14.17
N VAL A 554 -17.72 35.66 -15.45
CA VAL A 554 -17.56 34.29 -15.95
C VAL A 554 -16.11 33.90 -15.82
N LEU A 555 -15.80 33.02 -14.87
CA LEU A 555 -14.43 32.67 -14.52
C LEU A 555 -13.84 31.58 -15.43
N ALA A 556 -14.65 30.60 -15.85
CA ALA A 556 -14.18 29.56 -16.77
C ALA A 556 -15.30 28.96 -17.63
N LEU A 557 -14.93 28.66 -18.88
CA LEU A 557 -15.74 27.95 -19.86
C LEU A 557 -15.01 26.66 -20.28
N VAL A 558 -15.46 25.52 -19.74
CA VAL A 558 -14.69 24.28 -19.72
C VAL A 558 -14.52 23.66 -21.12
N ASN A 559 -15.41 23.92 -22.07
CA ASN A 559 -15.25 23.42 -23.44
C ASN A 559 -14.37 24.33 -24.31
N ARG A 560 -14.17 25.60 -23.93
CA ARG A 560 -13.23 26.52 -24.59
C ARG A 560 -11.84 26.44 -23.93
N LYS A 561 -11.05 25.43 -24.29
CA LYS A 561 -9.67 25.32 -23.79
C LYS A 561 -8.84 26.54 -24.23
N HIS A 562 -8.27 27.26 -23.27
CA HIS A 562 -7.25 28.32 -23.47
C HIS A 562 -7.76 29.54 -24.25
N HIS A 563 -8.87 30.13 -23.80
CA HIS A 563 -9.32 31.43 -24.29
C HIS A 563 -8.67 32.56 -23.47
N PRO A 564 -8.06 33.58 -24.09
CA PRO A 564 -7.53 34.74 -23.37
C PRO A 564 -8.65 35.36 -22.52
N GLY A 565 -8.40 35.58 -21.22
CA GLY A 565 -9.35 36.17 -20.29
C GLY A 565 -10.08 35.19 -19.35
N PHE A 566 -10.07 33.88 -19.61
CA PHE A 566 -10.70 32.89 -18.73
C PHE A 566 -9.67 32.07 -17.94
N ALA A 567 -10.02 31.71 -16.71
CA ALA A 567 -9.20 30.88 -15.85
C ALA A 567 -9.15 29.42 -16.32
N ILE A 568 -8.14 28.69 -15.84
CA ILE A 568 -8.17 27.23 -15.91
C ILE A 568 -9.34 26.74 -15.05
N PRO A 569 -10.17 25.77 -15.50
CA PRO A 569 -11.37 25.34 -14.76
C PRO A 569 -11.16 25.00 -13.29
N SER A 570 -10.00 24.43 -12.93
CA SER A 570 -9.66 24.14 -11.54
C SER A 570 -9.44 25.39 -10.70
N GLU A 571 -8.88 26.46 -11.28
CA GLU A 571 -8.70 27.75 -10.60
C GLU A 571 -10.04 28.46 -10.41
N ALA A 572 -10.90 28.46 -11.44
CA ALA A 572 -12.24 29.04 -11.35
C ALA A 572 -13.08 28.39 -10.24
N LEU A 573 -13.10 27.05 -10.17
CA LEU A 573 -13.79 26.33 -9.10
C LEU A 573 -13.24 26.68 -7.71
N ARG A 574 -11.91 26.74 -7.56
CA ARG A 574 -11.26 27.14 -6.29
C ARG A 574 -11.60 28.57 -5.90
N CYS A 575 -11.59 29.50 -6.85
CA CYS A 575 -11.99 30.89 -6.63
C CYS A 575 -13.45 30.98 -6.16
N ILE A 576 -14.38 30.32 -6.85
CA ILE A 576 -15.80 30.30 -6.48
C ILE A 576 -15.99 29.69 -5.10
N PHE A 577 -15.41 28.51 -4.84
CA PHE A 577 -15.50 27.85 -3.55
C PHE A 577 -14.86 28.65 -2.42
N SER A 578 -13.83 29.46 -2.71
CA SER A 578 -13.19 30.33 -1.73
C SER A 578 -14.06 31.54 -1.38
N LEU A 579 -14.50 32.29 -2.39
CA LEU A 579 -15.10 33.60 -2.20
C LEU A 579 -16.62 33.58 -2.01
N ALA A 580 -17.33 32.64 -2.63
CA ALA A 580 -18.79 32.65 -2.62
C ALA A 580 -19.37 32.52 -1.21
N SER A 581 -20.39 33.30 -0.88
CA SER A 581 -21.14 33.16 0.37
C SER A 581 -22.21 32.08 0.30
N VAL A 582 -22.75 31.84 -0.91
CA VAL A 582 -23.73 30.81 -1.24
C VAL A 582 -23.34 30.19 -2.58
N LEU A 583 -23.51 28.88 -2.70
CA LEU A 583 -23.25 28.13 -3.93
C LEU A 583 -24.56 27.65 -4.54
N VAL A 584 -24.80 28.07 -5.77
CA VAL A 584 -25.91 27.65 -6.61
C VAL A 584 -25.39 26.67 -7.65
N VAL A 585 -25.96 25.47 -7.67
CA VAL A 585 -25.44 24.36 -8.47
C VAL A 585 -26.56 23.71 -9.25
N SER A 586 -26.31 23.40 -10.52
CA SER A 586 -27.29 22.65 -11.29
C SER A 586 -27.39 21.20 -10.80
N GLY A 587 -28.62 20.72 -10.65
CA GLY A 587 -28.94 19.41 -10.09
C GLY A 587 -28.59 18.22 -10.99
N ASP A 588 -28.09 18.45 -12.20
CA ASP A 588 -27.67 17.41 -13.14
C ASP A 588 -26.29 16.80 -12.83
N SER A 589 -25.57 17.31 -11.83
CA SER A 589 -24.19 16.92 -11.52
C SER A 589 -24.00 16.54 -10.06
N ILE A 590 -23.99 15.22 -9.78
CA ILE A 590 -23.69 14.70 -8.44
C ILE A 590 -22.32 15.16 -7.95
N SER A 591 -21.31 15.16 -8.82
CA SER A 591 -19.95 15.56 -8.45
C SER A 591 -19.87 17.03 -8.06
N MET A 592 -20.47 17.92 -8.85
CA MET A 592 -20.44 19.37 -8.60
C MET A 592 -21.24 19.75 -7.34
N VAL A 593 -22.41 19.14 -7.13
CA VAL A 593 -23.19 19.31 -5.91
C VAL A 593 -22.43 18.79 -4.69
N SER A 594 -21.77 17.64 -4.81
CA SER A 594 -20.96 17.10 -3.71
C SER A 594 -19.76 18.00 -3.40
N GLU A 595 -19.07 18.52 -4.43
CA GLU A 595 -17.96 19.48 -4.29
C GLU A 595 -18.43 20.77 -3.60
N ALA A 596 -19.59 21.33 -3.99
CA ALA A 596 -20.17 22.49 -3.33
C ALA A 596 -20.51 22.22 -1.86
N LEU A 597 -21.12 21.06 -1.55
CA LEU A 597 -21.41 20.65 -0.17
C LEU A 597 -20.14 20.49 0.67
N GLY A 598 -19.03 20.06 0.05
CA GLY A 598 -17.74 19.92 0.71
C GLY A 598 -17.17 21.23 1.25
N THR A 599 -17.63 22.39 0.76
CA THR A 599 -17.20 23.70 1.25
C THR A 599 -17.81 24.06 2.61
N GLY A 600 -18.85 23.35 3.05
CA GLY A 600 -19.62 23.69 4.25
C GLY A 600 -20.47 24.96 4.13
N LYS A 601 -20.51 25.59 2.96
CA LYS A 601 -21.32 26.77 2.67
C LYS A 601 -22.76 26.38 2.32
N PRO A 602 -23.74 27.30 2.46
CA PRO A 602 -25.09 27.05 1.98
C PRO A 602 -25.11 26.69 0.49
N VAL A 603 -25.71 25.55 0.15
CA VAL A 603 -25.85 25.08 -1.24
C VAL A 603 -27.33 25.07 -1.64
N VAL A 604 -27.61 25.66 -2.80
CA VAL A 604 -28.92 25.56 -3.48
C VAL A 604 -28.73 24.78 -4.77
N ALA A 605 -29.38 23.62 -4.87
CA ALA A 605 -29.39 22.83 -6.08
C ALA A 605 -30.68 23.07 -6.87
N PHE A 606 -30.58 23.40 -8.16
CA PHE A 606 -31.75 23.66 -9.00
C PHE A 606 -31.91 22.66 -10.15
N LEU A 607 -33.15 22.30 -10.44
CA LEU A 607 -33.53 21.45 -11.57
C LEU A 607 -34.46 22.22 -12.51
N PRO A 608 -34.44 21.93 -13.83
CA PRO A 608 -35.22 22.67 -14.82
C PRO A 608 -36.71 22.32 -14.83
N ALA A 609 -37.11 21.23 -14.17
CA ALA A 609 -38.49 20.78 -14.06
C ALA A 609 -38.73 20.08 -12.71
N ALA A 610 -40.01 19.91 -12.35
CA ALA A 610 -40.43 19.24 -11.12
C ALA A 610 -39.82 17.84 -10.98
N VAL A 611 -39.38 17.52 -9.76
CA VAL A 611 -38.66 16.28 -9.41
C VAL A 611 -39.58 15.07 -9.54
N SER A 612 -39.33 14.19 -10.50
CA SER A 612 -40.12 12.95 -10.68
C SER A 612 -39.75 11.85 -9.66
N GLY A 613 -38.61 11.99 -8.99
CA GLY A 613 -38.04 11.04 -8.04
C GLY A 613 -37.49 9.73 -8.66
N ARG A 614 -37.61 9.55 -9.98
CA ARG A 614 -37.24 8.31 -10.68
C ARG A 614 -35.79 8.29 -11.15
N GLY A 615 -35.13 9.45 -11.27
CA GLY A 615 -33.74 9.58 -11.72
C GLY A 615 -32.69 9.42 -10.62
N LYS A 616 -31.48 8.94 -10.97
CA LYS A 616 -30.33 8.85 -10.04
C LYS A 616 -29.98 10.20 -9.38
N HIS A 617 -30.02 11.28 -10.16
CA HIS A 617 -29.71 12.64 -9.70
C HIS A 617 -30.79 13.18 -8.76
N GLU A 618 -32.06 13.01 -9.11
CA GLU A 618 -33.20 13.40 -8.27
C GLU A 618 -33.13 12.70 -6.90
N ARG A 619 -32.94 11.38 -6.86
CA ARG A 619 -32.85 10.65 -5.58
C ARG A 619 -31.68 11.12 -4.71
N PHE A 620 -30.55 11.41 -5.34
CA PHE A 620 -29.39 11.98 -4.64
C PHE A 620 -29.73 13.35 -4.02
N LEU A 621 -30.35 14.23 -4.80
CA LEU A 621 -30.72 15.57 -4.35
C LEU A 621 -31.82 15.54 -3.28
N THR A 622 -32.88 14.76 -3.48
CA THR A 622 -33.97 14.62 -2.52
C THR A 622 -33.47 14.08 -1.19
N ARG A 623 -32.54 13.12 -1.21
CA ARG A 623 -31.91 12.60 0.01
C ARG A 623 -31.13 13.68 0.74
N LEU A 624 -30.30 14.44 0.03
CA LEU A 624 -29.51 15.52 0.62
C LEU A 624 -30.37 16.66 1.17
N ALA A 625 -31.46 16.99 0.48
CA ALA A 625 -32.42 17.98 0.95
C ALA A 625 -33.16 17.49 2.21
N ALA A 626 -33.57 16.23 2.25
CA ALA A 626 -34.19 15.62 3.42
C ALA A 626 -33.25 15.59 4.64
N ASP A 627 -31.95 15.41 4.41
CA ASP A 627 -30.91 15.48 5.44
C ASP A 627 -30.49 16.94 5.77
N GLY A 628 -31.16 17.96 5.22
CA GLY A 628 -30.90 19.37 5.49
C GLY A 628 -29.58 19.92 4.91
N ARG A 629 -28.90 19.15 4.05
CA ARG A 629 -27.55 19.49 3.54
C ARG A 629 -27.58 20.50 2.40
N LEU A 630 -28.67 20.57 1.63
CA LEU A 630 -28.89 21.57 0.59
C LEU A 630 -30.36 21.97 0.52
N ARG A 631 -30.64 23.08 -0.16
CA ARG A 631 -31.99 23.47 -0.57
C ARG A 631 -32.22 23.08 -2.02
N LEU A 632 -33.37 22.47 -2.31
CA LEU A 632 -33.80 22.20 -3.68
C LEU A 632 -34.67 23.34 -4.19
N ALA A 633 -34.39 23.80 -5.40
CA ALA A 633 -35.15 24.84 -6.07
C ALA A 633 -35.61 24.39 -7.47
N ASP A 634 -36.77 24.88 -7.87
CA ASP A 634 -37.23 24.92 -9.26
C ASP A 634 -36.94 26.33 -9.85
N PRO A 635 -37.15 26.54 -11.16
CA PRO A 635 -36.85 27.83 -11.79
C PRO A 635 -37.64 29.03 -11.23
N GLU A 636 -38.77 28.81 -10.56
CA GLU A 636 -39.62 29.88 -10.01
C GLU A 636 -39.24 30.23 -8.57
N SER A 637 -38.83 29.23 -7.80
CA SER A 637 -38.41 29.37 -6.40
C SER A 637 -36.92 29.67 -6.21
N LEU A 638 -36.11 29.58 -7.27
CA LEU A 638 -34.65 29.72 -7.19
C LEU A 638 -34.18 31.00 -6.51
N THR A 639 -34.67 32.17 -6.95
CA THR A 639 -34.24 33.47 -6.40
C THR A 639 -34.60 33.59 -4.92
N ARG A 640 -35.81 33.16 -4.53
CA ARG A 640 -36.25 33.10 -3.14
C ARG A 640 -35.35 32.18 -2.30
N MET A 641 -35.11 30.96 -2.74
CA MET A 641 -34.29 29.97 -2.03
C MET A 641 -32.84 30.42 -1.85
N VAL A 642 -32.29 31.13 -2.85
CA VAL A 642 -30.93 31.69 -2.78
C VAL A 642 -30.89 32.87 -1.81
N SER A 643 -31.90 33.74 -1.82
CA SER A 643 -32.05 34.83 -0.84
C SER A 643 -32.13 34.29 0.60
N GLU A 644 -32.97 33.28 0.84
CA GLU A 644 -33.06 32.60 2.14
C GLU A 644 -31.72 31.95 2.54
N ALA A 645 -31.01 31.33 1.61
CA ALA A 645 -29.69 30.76 1.87
C ALA A 645 -28.63 31.81 2.20
N MET A 646 -28.74 33.02 1.63
CA MET A 646 -27.86 34.15 1.92
C MET A 646 -28.11 34.77 3.29
N ALA A 647 -29.32 34.63 3.84
CA ALA A 647 -29.71 35.14 5.15
C ALA A 647 -29.22 34.25 6.31
N VAL A 648 -28.96 32.96 6.07
CA VAL A 648 -28.48 32.04 7.11
C VAL A 648 -26.97 32.21 7.30
N SER A 649 -26.58 32.78 8.44
CA SER A 649 -25.19 32.88 8.88
C SER A 649 -24.66 31.51 9.33
N GLY A 650 -23.92 30.85 8.44
CA GLY A 650 -22.83 29.93 8.80
C GLY A 650 -23.20 28.73 9.67
N GLY A 651 -24.09 27.85 9.21
CA GLY A 651 -24.17 26.49 9.74
C GLY A 651 -23.14 25.60 9.05
N ARG A 652 -22.01 25.28 9.72
CA ARG A 652 -21.12 24.20 9.24
C ARG A 652 -21.93 22.91 9.23
N ALA A 653 -22.14 22.32 8.06
CA ALA A 653 -22.69 20.97 7.98
C ALA A 653 -21.80 20.02 8.79
N GLU A 654 -22.39 19.27 9.72
CA GLU A 654 -21.69 18.22 10.48
C GLU A 654 -20.95 17.29 9.52
N SER A 655 -19.65 17.07 9.76
CA SER A 655 -18.88 16.13 8.97
C SER A 655 -19.39 14.72 9.24
N ASP A 656 -19.88 14.06 8.20
CA ASP A 656 -20.31 12.66 8.26
C ASP A 656 -19.13 11.74 8.63
N ASN A 657 -19.02 11.42 9.92
CA ASN A 657 -17.98 10.56 10.52
C ASN A 657 -18.16 9.06 10.21
N ARG A 658 -19.22 8.67 9.49
CA ARG A 658 -19.52 7.26 9.19
C ARG A 658 -18.40 6.60 8.36
N VAL A 659 -17.76 7.37 7.48
CA VAL A 659 -16.66 6.88 6.64
C VAL A 659 -15.46 6.53 7.51
N GLU A 660 -15.07 7.42 8.40
CA GLU A 660 -13.93 7.27 9.30
C GLU A 660 -14.16 6.10 10.27
N GLU A 661 -15.35 5.97 10.84
CA GLU A 661 -15.72 4.84 11.72
C GLU A 661 -15.68 3.49 10.99
N PHE A 662 -16.16 3.44 9.75
CA PHE A 662 -16.05 2.23 8.92
C PHE A 662 -14.59 1.88 8.64
N LEU A 663 -13.77 2.87 8.25
CA LEU A 663 -12.36 2.66 7.92
C LEU A 663 -11.57 2.15 9.12
N ARG A 664 -11.86 2.61 10.34
CA ARG A 664 -11.25 2.09 11.58
C ARG A 664 -11.46 0.59 11.76
N ARG A 665 -12.65 0.09 11.40
CA ARG A 665 -13.00 -1.34 11.48
C ARG A 665 -12.38 -2.16 10.34
N TRP A 666 -12.21 -1.57 9.17
CA TRP A 666 -11.69 -2.25 7.98
C TRP A 666 -10.16 -2.39 7.96
N LEU A 667 -9.45 -1.39 8.52
CA LEU A 667 -8.00 -1.36 8.70
C LEU A 667 -7.54 -2.28 9.83
#